data_AF-A0A7J9YRD7-F1
#
_entry.id   AF-A0A7J9YRD7-F1
#
_cell.length_a   1.000
_cell.length_b   1.000
_cell.length_c   1.000
_cell.angle_alpha   90.00
_cell.angle_beta   90.00
_cell.angle_gamma   90.00
#
_symmetry.space_group_name_H-M   'P 1'
#
loop_
_entity.id
_entity.type
_entity.pdbx_description
1 polymer ?
#
loop_
_entity_poly.entity_id
_entity_poly.type
_entity_poly.pdbx_seq_one_letter_code
_entity_poly.pdbx_strand_id
1 'polypeptide(L)'
;MTAIVIALATIPFALNDRVGILGMGIYTNDHAAQLYWADWLQHGLGPEPSGVRFGYPIGPQSVAVIAAQVSGTSLVSAFNGLLLAIPALTALTALGALTRVPPLRRIAIAAICGLPYLGASFLAQSAFKETAMGLFVLAFAIALASVGRAGWRGVLTVGVLLAAASVFTFSIPGLAWFAIALPIWLLATALAGESPLDWRRIRDSVVRHRGATAIVVVVLIAVAVIAIEPATNFFSKIDDVQASAGRLSSPVFGGEALGIWPEGDFRIVRGEVSGSLVAVALGAVAVAYGAWALLRRRRFALVSMLAAGLIVYLGSRVFAEIHVQAKALAVIAPLVLLVGLRGLLAPPERPSPEAARPPAAGERSPSAAERANPAAEGRRLRVATLAPYALGVVVLVGALGSTLLALRAAPVGFDDRSAGLERLAERIEGESVVFLGVDRFAGYDLRGTLARAPAGYVPADITAREDKPWQQGLAADFDTLEPRKLDQFDYAITTTAAYASTPPPNFEPVERSGDYVLWRREGETPRSRVLDEGGSPGAILDCEGDDAKLARRPGTAVVLEPPAVAGYLDWETPRPAEPAAAGQGRGFAAPGRATIDLDLPAAGRYALSLQYHSQVPLHVQFDGETLARLPPSLDGMYLSGAGRGAFWPAGELRSGHPGAREVTVRALEPTGLQDAFGVERRVWLGDLAASPVAGAGEVPIARACGRYVDHFTLERRGEGG
;
A
#
# COMPACT_ATOMS: atom_id res chain seq x y z
N MET A 1 -22.05 -16.04 -5.89
CA MET A 1 -21.19 -15.58 -4.77
C MET A 1 -19.84 -15.09 -5.29
N THR A 2 -19.03 -15.93 -5.93
CA THR A 2 -17.72 -15.53 -6.50
C THR A 2 -17.84 -14.30 -7.38
N ALA A 3 -18.78 -14.31 -8.33
CA ALA A 3 -19.06 -13.15 -9.19
C ALA A 3 -19.44 -11.87 -8.40
N ILE A 4 -20.16 -12.00 -7.28
CA ILE A 4 -20.54 -10.86 -6.43
C ILE A 4 -19.28 -10.28 -5.77
N VAL A 5 -18.44 -11.15 -5.20
CA VAL A 5 -17.21 -10.74 -4.50
C VAL A 5 -16.23 -10.08 -5.46
N ILE A 6 -16.06 -10.64 -6.66
CA ILE A 6 -15.24 -10.03 -7.72
C ILE A 6 -15.83 -8.67 -8.11
N ALA A 7 -17.14 -8.59 -8.39
CA ALA A 7 -17.79 -7.32 -8.75
C ALA A 7 -17.64 -6.24 -7.67
N LEU A 8 -17.74 -6.61 -6.39
CA LEU A 8 -17.50 -5.68 -5.28
C LEU A 8 -16.02 -5.27 -5.22
N ALA A 9 -15.08 -6.22 -5.34
CA ALA A 9 -13.66 -5.91 -5.34
C ALA A 9 -13.21 -5.06 -6.55
N THR A 10 -14.01 -5.02 -7.63
CA THR A 10 -13.76 -4.16 -8.79
C THR A 10 -14.30 -2.73 -8.66
N ILE A 11 -15.03 -2.40 -7.59
CA ILE A 11 -15.58 -1.05 -7.34
C ILE A 11 -14.52 0.05 -7.49
N PRO A 12 -13.28 -0.08 -6.97
CA PRO A 12 -12.24 0.93 -7.18
C PRO A 12 -12.01 1.26 -8.66
N PHE A 13 -11.87 0.24 -9.51
CA PHE A 13 -11.64 0.42 -10.95
C PHE A 13 -12.84 1.09 -11.63
N ALA A 14 -14.06 0.64 -11.31
CA ALA A 14 -15.29 1.21 -11.86
C ALA A 14 -15.48 2.68 -11.47
N LEU A 15 -15.18 3.05 -10.21
CA LEU A 15 -15.31 4.42 -9.73
C LEU A 15 -14.16 5.33 -10.21
N ASN A 16 -13.01 4.78 -10.58
CA ASN A 16 -11.91 5.54 -11.19
C ASN A 16 -12.00 5.59 -12.74
N ASP A 17 -13.01 4.91 -13.32
CA ASP A 17 -13.22 4.75 -14.76
C ASP A 17 -11.97 4.27 -15.51
N ARG A 18 -11.19 3.38 -14.87
CA ARG A 18 -9.93 2.87 -15.40
C ARG A 18 -9.47 1.59 -14.73
N VAL A 19 -8.60 0.86 -15.42
CA VAL A 19 -7.74 -0.17 -14.84
C VAL A 19 -6.35 0.42 -14.72
N GLY A 20 -5.67 0.14 -13.62
CA GLY A 20 -4.33 0.64 -13.35
C GLY A 20 -3.80 0.05 -12.05
N ILE A 21 -2.76 0.64 -11.50
CA ILE A 21 -2.17 0.18 -10.25
C ILE A 21 -3.08 0.59 -9.08
N LEU A 22 -3.73 -0.39 -8.46
CA LEU A 22 -4.59 -0.13 -7.31
C LEU A 22 -3.76 0.40 -6.12
N GLY A 23 -4.24 1.46 -5.48
CA GLY A 23 -3.55 2.05 -4.34
C GLY A 23 -2.29 2.85 -4.68
N MET A 24 -2.10 3.27 -5.94
CA MET A 24 -1.06 4.25 -6.26
C MET A 24 -1.29 5.56 -5.51
N GLY A 25 -0.22 6.21 -5.04
CA GLY A 25 -0.28 7.43 -4.23
C GLY A 25 -0.70 7.20 -2.79
N ILE A 26 -0.87 5.94 -2.38
CA ILE A 26 -1.17 5.55 -1.01
C ILE A 26 0.12 5.22 -0.25
N TYR A 27 0.21 5.73 0.98
CA TYR A 27 0.92 5.20 2.15
C TYR A 27 2.20 4.36 1.91
N THR A 28 2.07 3.14 1.39
CA THR A 28 3.20 2.25 1.15
C THR A 28 3.83 2.39 -0.23
N ASN A 29 3.05 2.63 -1.30
CA ASN A 29 3.40 2.33 -2.70
C ASN A 29 4.23 1.03 -2.81
N ASP A 30 4.00 0.05 -1.92
CA ASP A 30 4.81 -1.17 -1.83
C ASP A 30 4.64 -2.00 -3.10
N HIS A 31 3.51 -1.82 -3.79
CA HIS A 31 3.24 -2.44 -5.08
C HIS A 31 4.33 -2.14 -6.13
N ALA A 32 4.97 -0.96 -6.08
CA ALA A 32 6.10 -0.65 -6.95
C ALA A 32 7.24 -1.66 -6.77
N ALA A 33 7.59 -1.99 -5.51
CA ALA A 33 8.58 -3.02 -5.22
C ALA A 33 8.12 -4.40 -5.67
N GLN A 34 6.83 -4.73 -5.51
CA GLN A 34 6.30 -6.03 -5.92
C GLN A 34 6.34 -6.22 -7.44
N LEU A 35 6.04 -5.16 -8.21
CA LEU A 35 6.14 -5.15 -9.67
C LEU A 35 7.59 -5.28 -10.12
N TYR A 36 8.51 -4.51 -9.52
CA TYR A 36 9.95 -4.62 -9.81
C TYR A 36 10.48 -6.04 -9.53
N TRP A 37 10.13 -6.64 -8.39
CA TRP A 37 10.58 -7.99 -8.06
C TRP A 37 9.98 -9.04 -8.98
N ALA A 38 8.71 -8.91 -9.35
CA ALA A 38 8.05 -9.81 -10.28
C ALA A 38 8.66 -9.72 -11.68
N ASP A 39 8.95 -8.51 -12.16
CA ASP A 39 9.62 -8.29 -13.44
C ASP A 39 11.03 -8.89 -13.45
N TRP A 40 11.81 -8.67 -12.38
CA TRP A 40 13.12 -9.30 -12.22
C TRP A 40 13.03 -10.84 -12.18
N LEU A 41 12.03 -11.41 -11.51
CA LEU A 41 11.81 -12.87 -11.51
C LEU A 41 11.42 -13.41 -12.88
N GLN A 42 10.76 -12.60 -13.70
CA GLN A 42 10.31 -12.97 -15.03
C GLN A 42 11.43 -12.91 -16.07
N HIS A 43 12.28 -11.88 -16.00
CA HIS A 43 13.25 -11.56 -17.05
C HIS A 43 14.72 -11.67 -16.63
N GLY A 44 15.03 -11.57 -15.33
CA GLY A 44 16.38 -11.66 -14.79
C GLY A 44 17.30 -10.49 -15.15
N LEU A 45 16.75 -9.36 -15.61
CA LEU A 45 17.52 -8.19 -16.02
C LEU A 45 17.67 -7.18 -14.86
N GLY A 46 18.83 -6.54 -14.78
CA GLY A 46 19.12 -5.51 -13.79
C GLY A 46 19.60 -6.04 -12.44
N PRO A 47 19.83 -5.14 -11.47
CA PRO A 47 20.34 -5.50 -10.16
C PRO A 47 19.34 -6.36 -9.38
N GLU A 48 19.83 -7.44 -8.77
CA GLU A 48 19.01 -8.31 -7.93
C GLU A 48 18.32 -7.49 -6.83
N PRO A 49 16.98 -7.52 -6.74
CA PRO A 49 16.28 -6.76 -5.73
C PRO A 49 16.72 -7.19 -4.33
N SER A 50 16.99 -6.21 -3.47
CA SER A 50 17.47 -6.48 -2.10
C SER A 50 16.58 -7.49 -1.39
N GLY A 51 15.25 -7.32 -1.48
CA GLY A 51 14.24 -8.27 -0.99
C GLY A 51 14.51 -9.72 -1.35
N VAL A 52 14.81 -9.98 -2.62
CA VAL A 52 15.10 -11.33 -3.12
C VAL A 52 16.42 -11.84 -2.53
N ARG A 53 17.47 -11.02 -2.56
CA ARG A 53 18.83 -11.37 -2.11
C ARG A 53 18.90 -11.85 -0.66
N PHE A 54 18.10 -11.28 0.24
CA PHE A 54 18.05 -11.70 1.65
C PHE A 54 16.92 -12.68 1.98
N GLY A 55 16.21 -13.21 0.98
CA GLY A 55 15.21 -14.26 1.15
C GLY A 55 13.83 -13.79 1.58
N TYR A 56 13.44 -12.55 1.24
CA TYR A 56 12.07 -12.09 1.44
C TYR A 56 11.07 -12.98 0.68
N PRO A 57 9.88 -13.28 1.24
CA PRO A 57 8.89 -14.12 0.59
C PRO A 57 8.40 -13.53 -0.73
N ILE A 58 8.57 -14.29 -1.81
CA ILE A 58 8.21 -13.92 -3.19
C ILE A 58 7.10 -14.80 -3.81
N GLY A 59 6.42 -15.65 -3.02
CA GLY A 59 5.41 -16.57 -3.51
C GLY A 59 4.28 -15.90 -4.31
N PRO A 60 3.61 -14.85 -3.80
CA PRO A 60 2.59 -14.12 -4.55
C PRO A 60 3.09 -13.53 -5.88
N GLN A 61 4.32 -13.04 -5.90
CA GLN A 61 4.96 -12.46 -7.07
C GLN A 61 5.21 -13.54 -8.11
N SER A 62 5.70 -14.71 -7.71
CA SER A 62 5.82 -15.88 -8.60
C SER A 62 4.46 -16.31 -9.18
N VAL A 63 3.38 -16.27 -8.39
CA VAL A 63 2.01 -16.55 -8.90
C VAL A 63 1.59 -15.50 -9.93
N ALA A 64 1.86 -14.22 -9.69
CA ALA A 64 1.56 -13.15 -10.64
C ALA A 64 2.36 -13.30 -11.94
N VAL A 65 3.66 -13.63 -11.87
CA VAL A 65 4.52 -13.91 -13.03
C VAL A 65 3.97 -15.06 -13.85
N ILE A 66 3.65 -16.20 -13.21
CA ILE A 66 3.07 -17.36 -13.91
C ILE A 66 1.75 -16.97 -14.57
N ALA A 67 0.90 -16.23 -13.86
CA ALA A 67 -0.39 -15.79 -14.41
C ALA A 67 -0.18 -14.89 -15.64
N ALA A 68 0.72 -13.91 -15.57
CA ALA A 68 1.06 -13.01 -16.68
C ALA A 68 1.60 -13.77 -17.89
N GLN A 69 2.53 -14.71 -17.68
CA GLN A 69 3.10 -15.53 -18.74
C GLN A 69 2.06 -16.43 -19.42
N VAL A 70 1.16 -17.05 -18.64
CA VAL A 70 0.14 -17.95 -19.17
C VAL A 70 -0.98 -17.20 -19.88
N SER A 71 -1.39 -16.03 -19.39
CA SER A 71 -2.47 -15.23 -19.97
C SER A 71 -2.02 -14.29 -21.08
N GLY A 72 -0.73 -13.97 -21.16
CA GLY A 72 -0.20 -12.90 -22.02
C GLY A 72 -0.59 -11.49 -21.55
N THR A 73 -1.01 -11.32 -20.29
CA THR A 73 -1.38 -10.00 -19.73
C THR A 73 -0.20 -9.32 -19.04
N SER A 74 -0.25 -8.01 -18.84
CA SER A 74 0.75 -7.28 -18.06
C SER A 74 0.84 -7.77 -16.60
N LEU A 75 1.99 -7.56 -15.95
CA LEU A 75 2.17 -7.87 -14.53
C LEU A 75 1.18 -7.09 -13.64
N VAL A 76 0.89 -5.83 -13.97
CA VAL A 76 -0.15 -5.03 -13.31
C VAL A 76 -1.51 -5.74 -13.34
N SER A 77 -1.90 -6.25 -14.52
CA SER A 77 -3.16 -6.99 -14.68
C SER A 77 -3.15 -8.31 -13.91
N ALA A 78 -2.03 -9.03 -13.88
CA ALA A 78 -1.89 -10.26 -13.12
C ALA A 78 -1.98 -10.05 -11.60
N PHE A 79 -1.35 -9.00 -11.07
CA PHE A 79 -1.49 -8.60 -9.67
C PHE A 79 -2.91 -8.14 -9.33
N ASN A 80 -3.56 -7.37 -10.20
CA ASN A 80 -4.98 -7.03 -10.06
C ASN A 80 -5.84 -8.30 -10.03
N GLY A 81 -5.58 -9.27 -10.89
CA GLY A 81 -6.22 -10.59 -10.86
C GLY A 81 -6.02 -11.32 -9.53
N LEU A 82 -4.80 -11.32 -8.99
CA LEU A 82 -4.48 -11.88 -7.68
C LEU A 82 -5.25 -11.19 -6.54
N LEU A 83 -5.27 -9.85 -6.54
CA LEU A 83 -6.01 -9.02 -5.58
C LEU A 83 -7.52 -9.31 -5.61
N LEU A 84 -8.09 -9.62 -6.77
CA LEU A 84 -9.50 -10.02 -6.91
C LEU A 84 -9.74 -11.49 -6.54
N ALA A 85 -8.77 -12.37 -6.78
CA ALA A 85 -8.88 -13.80 -6.50
C ALA A 85 -8.86 -14.10 -5.00
N ILE A 86 -8.00 -13.44 -4.23
CA ILE A 86 -7.89 -13.63 -2.77
C ILE A 86 -9.22 -13.48 -2.04
N PRO A 87 -9.96 -12.34 -2.14
CA PRO A 87 -11.24 -12.18 -1.44
C PRO A 87 -12.30 -13.18 -1.94
N ALA A 88 -12.28 -13.54 -3.22
CA ALA A 88 -13.17 -14.56 -3.78
C ALA A 88 -12.91 -15.94 -3.15
N LEU A 89 -11.63 -16.33 -3.01
CA LEU A 89 -11.22 -17.56 -2.33
C LEU A 89 -11.52 -17.51 -0.83
N THR A 90 -11.38 -16.35 -0.17
CA THR A 90 -11.74 -16.16 1.24
C THR A 90 -13.24 -16.36 1.45
N ALA A 91 -14.08 -15.80 0.57
CA ALA A 91 -15.51 -16.02 0.60
C ALA A 91 -15.91 -17.48 0.35
N LEU A 92 -15.28 -18.15 -0.63
CA LEU A 92 -15.49 -19.58 -0.88
C LEU A 92 -15.09 -20.43 0.33
N THR A 93 -13.98 -20.08 0.97
CA THR A 93 -13.50 -20.75 2.18
C THR A 93 -14.51 -20.58 3.32
N ALA A 94 -15.03 -19.36 3.54
CA ALA A 94 -16.04 -19.07 4.55
C ALA A 94 -17.32 -19.93 4.42
N LEU A 95 -17.71 -20.33 3.20
CA LEU A 95 -18.86 -21.22 2.99
C LEU A 95 -18.72 -22.55 3.72
N GLY A 96 -17.50 -23.04 3.94
CA GLY A 96 -17.22 -24.27 4.70
C GLY A 96 -17.74 -24.23 6.14
N ALA A 97 -17.89 -23.03 6.72
CA ALA A 97 -18.47 -22.82 8.03
C ALA A 97 -19.99 -22.56 8.02
N LEU A 98 -20.60 -22.32 6.84
CA LEU A 98 -21.97 -21.79 6.71
C LEU A 98 -22.98 -22.80 6.13
N THR A 99 -22.63 -24.09 6.10
CA THR A 99 -23.45 -25.17 5.50
C THR A 99 -24.87 -25.30 6.07
N ARG A 100 -25.12 -24.83 7.30
CA ARG A 100 -26.44 -24.85 7.97
C ARG A 100 -27.22 -23.53 7.83
N VAL A 101 -26.65 -22.52 7.18
CA VAL A 101 -27.27 -21.20 7.01
C VAL A 101 -28.07 -21.16 5.70
N PRO A 102 -29.28 -20.56 5.64
CA PRO A 102 -30.05 -20.44 4.41
C PRO A 102 -29.27 -19.78 3.25
N PRO A 103 -29.54 -20.12 1.98
CA PRO A 103 -28.69 -19.74 0.84
C PRO A 103 -28.38 -18.24 0.74
N LEU A 104 -29.39 -17.36 0.84
CA LEU A 104 -29.18 -15.92 0.70
C LEU A 104 -28.30 -15.35 1.82
N ARG A 105 -28.59 -15.71 3.08
CA ARG A 105 -27.78 -15.31 4.24
C ARG A 105 -26.37 -15.86 4.15
N ARG A 106 -26.23 -17.12 3.72
CA ARG A 106 -24.93 -17.77 3.51
C ARG A 106 -24.09 -17.00 2.49
N ILE A 107 -24.67 -16.62 1.36
CA ILE A 107 -23.99 -15.85 0.31
C ILE A 107 -23.57 -14.48 0.85
N ALA A 108 -24.46 -13.77 1.55
CA ALA A 108 -24.16 -12.45 2.10
C ALA A 108 -23.04 -12.50 3.16
N ILE A 109 -23.10 -13.45 4.10
CA ILE A 109 -22.05 -13.63 5.12
C ILE A 109 -20.72 -14.02 4.47
N ALA A 110 -20.74 -14.97 3.52
CA ALA A 110 -19.52 -15.36 2.83
C ALA A 110 -18.90 -14.20 2.04
N ALA A 111 -19.71 -13.39 1.35
CA ALA A 111 -19.24 -12.25 0.57
C ALA A 111 -18.55 -11.20 1.46
N ILE A 112 -19.18 -10.82 2.58
CA ILE A 112 -18.58 -9.84 3.51
C ILE A 112 -17.38 -10.42 4.29
N CYS A 113 -17.32 -11.74 4.51
CA CYS A 113 -16.10 -12.37 5.01
C CYS A 113 -14.95 -12.35 3.99
N GLY A 114 -15.27 -12.33 2.69
CA GLY A 114 -14.27 -12.22 1.62
C GLY A 114 -13.68 -10.82 1.52
N LEU A 115 -14.52 -9.79 1.64
CA LEU A 115 -14.12 -8.38 1.75
C LEU A 115 -14.67 -7.76 3.03
N PRO A 116 -14.10 -8.07 4.21
CA PRO A 116 -14.40 -7.30 5.41
C PRO A 116 -13.84 -5.89 5.24
N TYR A 117 -14.31 -4.91 6.02
CA TYR A 117 -13.78 -3.53 5.97
C TYR A 117 -12.25 -3.47 5.94
N LEU A 118 -11.54 -4.08 6.91
CA LEU A 118 -10.08 -4.10 6.90
C LEU A 118 -9.48 -4.88 5.70
N GLY A 119 -10.18 -5.89 5.19
CA GLY A 119 -9.73 -6.61 4.00
C GLY A 119 -9.83 -5.75 2.73
N ALA A 120 -10.93 -5.01 2.57
CA ALA A 120 -11.12 -4.04 1.50
C ALA A 120 -10.15 -2.86 1.61
N SER A 121 -9.92 -2.38 2.83
CA SER A 121 -8.92 -1.37 3.17
C SER A 121 -7.51 -1.80 2.76
N PHE A 122 -7.08 -3.02 3.09
CA PHE A 122 -5.75 -3.52 2.66
C PHE A 122 -5.69 -3.79 1.16
N LEU A 123 -6.78 -4.29 0.56
CA LEU A 123 -6.90 -4.42 -0.90
C LEU A 123 -6.75 -3.06 -1.60
N ALA A 124 -7.34 -1.99 -1.06
CA ALA A 124 -7.25 -0.64 -1.61
C ALA A 124 -5.81 -0.10 -1.68
N GLN A 125 -4.86 -0.67 -0.93
CA GLN A 125 -3.43 -0.33 -0.98
C GLN A 125 -2.58 -1.36 -1.74
N SER A 126 -3.22 -2.32 -2.41
CA SER A 126 -2.54 -3.50 -2.98
C SER A 126 -1.75 -4.35 -1.97
N ALA A 127 -2.17 -4.38 -0.70
CA ALA A 127 -1.55 -5.19 0.34
C ALA A 127 -2.07 -6.65 0.29
N PHE A 128 -1.70 -7.37 -0.78
CA PHE A 128 -2.18 -8.73 -1.04
C PHE A 128 -1.65 -9.77 -0.04
N LYS A 129 -0.53 -9.53 0.62
CA LYS A 129 0.09 -10.51 1.53
C LYS A 129 -0.74 -10.69 2.79
N GLU A 130 -1.22 -9.60 3.38
CA GLU A 130 -2.07 -9.60 4.56
C GLU A 130 -3.43 -10.19 4.26
N THR A 131 -4.04 -9.86 3.12
CA THR A 131 -5.34 -10.43 2.73
C THR A 131 -5.23 -11.92 2.40
N ALA A 132 -4.15 -12.37 1.76
CA ALA A 132 -3.84 -13.79 1.56
C ALA A 132 -3.58 -14.52 2.88
N MET A 133 -2.88 -13.90 3.83
CA MET A 133 -2.69 -14.49 5.14
C MET A 133 -4.02 -14.62 5.91
N GLY A 134 -4.94 -13.66 5.76
CA GLY A 134 -6.31 -13.78 6.28
C GLY A 134 -7.08 -14.96 5.69
N LEU A 135 -6.93 -15.23 4.39
CA LEU A 135 -7.44 -16.44 3.75
C LEU A 135 -6.86 -17.71 4.41
N PHE A 136 -5.55 -17.77 4.64
CA PHE A 136 -4.91 -18.95 5.21
C PHE A 136 -5.32 -19.20 6.67
N VAL A 137 -5.42 -18.15 7.47
CA VAL A 137 -5.93 -18.22 8.86
C VAL A 137 -7.36 -18.76 8.90
N LEU A 138 -8.22 -18.24 8.03
CA LEU A 138 -9.61 -18.71 7.93
C LEU A 138 -9.67 -20.18 7.46
N ALA A 139 -8.90 -20.54 6.44
CA ALA A 139 -8.82 -21.89 5.91
C ALA A 139 -8.38 -22.89 6.98
N PHE A 140 -7.36 -22.56 7.78
CA PHE A 140 -6.88 -23.41 8.87
C PHE A 140 -7.94 -23.61 9.95
N ALA A 141 -8.65 -22.55 10.34
CA ALA A 141 -9.74 -22.65 11.33
C ALA A 141 -10.88 -23.57 10.84
N ILE A 142 -11.18 -23.54 9.54
CA ILE A 142 -12.18 -24.42 8.91
C ILE A 142 -11.66 -25.85 8.78
N ALA A 143 -10.38 -26.04 8.47
CA ALA A 143 -9.73 -27.35 8.46
C ALA A 143 -9.83 -28.02 9.84
N LEU A 144 -9.48 -27.31 10.92
CA LEU A 144 -9.65 -27.80 12.30
C LEU A 144 -11.12 -28.14 12.62
N ALA A 145 -12.07 -27.32 12.17
CA ALA A 145 -13.50 -27.60 12.33
C ALA A 145 -13.99 -28.83 11.54
N SER A 146 -13.19 -29.36 10.61
CA SER A 146 -13.53 -30.49 9.74
C SER A 146 -12.93 -31.83 10.16
N VAL A 147 -12.12 -31.88 11.24
CA VAL A 147 -11.40 -33.09 11.69
C VAL A 147 -12.30 -34.33 11.78
N GLY A 148 -13.51 -34.19 12.33
CA GLY A 148 -14.45 -35.31 12.45
C GLY A 148 -15.00 -35.85 11.11
N ARG A 149 -14.92 -35.08 10.03
CA ARG A 149 -15.36 -35.47 8.68
C ARG A 149 -14.20 -35.87 7.76
N ALA A 150 -13.12 -35.08 7.76
CA ALA A 150 -11.96 -35.25 6.88
C ALA A 150 -10.88 -36.18 7.47
N GLY A 151 -10.96 -36.46 8.78
CA GLY A 151 -9.91 -37.15 9.51
C GLY A 151 -8.66 -36.30 9.74
N TRP A 152 -7.84 -36.70 10.71
CA TRP A 152 -6.63 -35.96 11.09
C TRP A 152 -5.60 -35.85 9.96
N ARG A 153 -5.48 -36.87 9.09
CA ARG A 153 -4.55 -36.86 7.95
C ARG A 153 -4.87 -35.75 6.94
N GLY A 154 -6.15 -35.55 6.64
CA GLY A 154 -6.59 -34.47 5.75
C GLY A 154 -6.26 -33.10 6.34
N VAL A 155 -6.53 -32.92 7.64
CA VAL A 155 -6.26 -31.68 8.37
C VAL A 155 -4.76 -31.39 8.43
N LEU A 156 -3.93 -32.41 8.67
CA LEU A 156 -2.47 -32.28 8.67
C LEU A 156 -1.95 -31.88 7.28
N THR A 157 -2.46 -32.52 6.22
CA THR A 157 -2.07 -32.20 4.84
C THR A 157 -2.38 -30.75 4.50
N VAL A 158 -3.61 -30.31 4.79
CA VAL A 158 -4.02 -28.90 4.61
C VAL A 158 -3.19 -27.97 5.49
N GLY A 159 -2.93 -28.34 6.75
CA GLY A 159 -2.13 -27.54 7.67
C GLY A 159 -0.69 -27.33 7.18
N VAL A 160 -0.04 -28.36 6.64
CA VAL A 160 1.30 -28.25 6.05
C VAL A 160 1.30 -27.35 4.82
N LEU A 161 0.31 -27.49 3.93
CA LEU A 161 0.18 -26.64 2.75
C LEU A 161 -0.04 -25.16 3.13
N LEU A 162 -0.89 -24.90 4.13
CA LEU A 162 -1.13 -23.55 4.63
C LEU A 162 0.09 -22.96 5.34
N ALA A 163 0.85 -23.78 6.08
CA ALA A 163 2.11 -23.35 6.70
C ALA A 163 3.14 -22.97 5.63
N ALA A 164 3.31 -23.79 4.59
CA ALA A 164 4.19 -23.47 3.47
C ALA A 164 3.74 -22.20 2.73
N ALA A 165 2.45 -22.10 2.39
CA ALA A 165 1.88 -20.91 1.75
C ALA A 165 2.08 -19.64 2.58
N SER A 166 1.92 -19.74 3.91
CA SER A 166 2.19 -18.65 4.84
C SER A 166 3.66 -18.24 4.82
N VAL A 167 4.61 -19.17 4.81
CA VAL A 167 6.04 -18.84 4.75
C VAL A 167 6.38 -18.13 3.44
N PHE A 168 5.92 -18.65 2.29
CA PHE A 168 6.20 -18.06 0.98
C PHE A 168 5.45 -16.74 0.70
N THR A 169 4.42 -16.42 1.47
CA THR A 169 3.63 -15.18 1.32
C THR A 169 4.01 -14.12 2.36
N PHE A 170 4.07 -14.54 3.62
CA PHE A 170 4.05 -13.69 4.81
C PHE A 170 5.25 -13.93 5.75
N SER A 171 6.26 -14.69 5.30
CA SER A 171 7.43 -15.09 6.10
C SER A 171 7.10 -16.01 7.29
N ILE A 172 8.13 -16.41 8.02
CA ILE A 172 8.05 -17.22 9.25
C ILE A 172 7.08 -16.63 10.30
N PRO A 173 7.01 -15.30 10.53
CA PRO A 173 6.04 -14.73 11.47
C PRO A 173 4.58 -15.11 11.19
N GLY A 174 4.22 -15.38 9.93
CA GLY A 174 2.88 -15.87 9.58
C GLY A 174 2.50 -17.20 10.26
N LEU A 175 3.48 -18.02 10.64
CA LEU A 175 3.22 -19.29 11.34
C LEU A 175 2.68 -19.12 12.76
N ALA A 176 2.83 -17.94 13.37
CA ALA A 176 2.40 -17.67 14.75
C ALA A 176 0.92 -17.97 14.97
N TRP A 177 0.05 -17.61 14.02
CA TRP A 177 -1.38 -17.88 14.10
C TRP A 177 -1.68 -19.38 14.21
N PHE A 178 -1.02 -20.21 13.41
CA PHE A 178 -1.22 -21.66 13.44
C PHE A 178 -0.63 -22.30 14.70
N ALA A 179 0.58 -21.88 15.07
CA ALA A 179 1.32 -22.40 16.22
C ALA A 179 0.61 -22.12 17.54
N ILE A 180 -0.11 -21.00 17.65
CA ILE A 180 -0.89 -20.63 18.85
C ILE A 180 -2.29 -21.26 18.81
N ALA A 181 -2.97 -21.24 17.66
CA ALA A 181 -4.35 -21.73 17.57
C ALA A 181 -4.47 -23.24 17.81
N LEU A 182 -3.49 -24.03 17.32
CA LEU A 182 -3.54 -25.48 17.42
C LEU A 182 -3.51 -25.99 18.88
N PRO A 183 -2.58 -25.56 19.75
CA PRO A 183 -2.59 -25.93 21.17
C PRO A 183 -3.86 -25.48 21.90
N ILE A 184 -4.35 -24.26 21.64
CA ILE A 184 -5.59 -23.75 22.27
C ILE A 184 -6.77 -24.64 21.89
N TRP A 185 -6.86 -25.04 20.61
CA TRP A 185 -7.90 -25.92 20.13
C TRP A 185 -7.80 -27.32 20.74
N LEU A 186 -6.61 -27.93 20.76
CA LEU A 186 -6.38 -29.24 21.37
C LEU A 186 -6.77 -29.23 22.85
N LEU A 187 -6.34 -28.21 23.61
CA LEU A 187 -6.69 -28.06 25.01
C LEU A 187 -8.20 -27.91 25.21
N ALA A 188 -8.86 -27.03 24.44
CA ALA A 188 -10.29 -26.81 24.55
C ALA A 188 -11.12 -28.08 24.26
N THR A 189 -10.74 -28.83 23.22
CA THR A 189 -11.38 -30.11 22.88
C THR A 189 -11.15 -31.17 23.95
N ALA A 190 -9.92 -31.29 24.48
CA ALA A 190 -9.59 -32.21 25.56
C ALA A 190 -10.37 -31.89 26.85
N LEU A 191 -10.47 -30.62 27.24
CA LEU A 191 -11.25 -30.16 28.40
C LEU A 191 -12.75 -30.42 28.23
N ALA A 192 -13.26 -30.48 26.99
CA ALA A 192 -14.64 -30.83 26.70
C ALA A 192 -14.91 -32.35 26.68
N GLY A 193 -13.87 -33.17 26.89
CA GLY A 193 -13.94 -34.64 26.84
C GLY A 193 -13.93 -35.22 25.43
N GLU A 194 -13.66 -34.41 24.41
CA GLU A 194 -13.61 -34.81 23.01
C GLU A 194 -12.14 -34.80 22.57
N SER A 195 -11.43 -35.93 22.68
CA SER A 195 -10.05 -35.99 22.16
C SER A 195 -10.10 -36.22 20.64
N PRO A 196 -9.67 -35.26 19.80
CA PRO A 196 -9.58 -35.47 18.36
C PRO A 196 -8.43 -36.42 17.99
N LEU A 197 -7.51 -36.65 18.94
CA LEU A 197 -6.33 -37.48 18.77
C LEU A 197 -6.48 -38.76 19.58
N ASP A 198 -6.36 -39.90 18.90
CA ASP A 198 -6.22 -41.19 19.57
C ASP A 198 -4.75 -41.35 19.99
N TRP A 199 -4.43 -40.86 21.19
CA TRP A 199 -3.07 -40.89 21.71
C TRP A 199 -2.48 -42.30 21.81
N ARG A 200 -3.33 -43.32 21.96
CA ARG A 200 -2.87 -44.72 21.97
C ARG A 200 -2.37 -45.11 20.60
N ARG A 201 -3.12 -44.83 19.53
CA ARG A 201 -2.67 -45.09 18.15
C ARG A 201 -1.42 -44.31 17.77
N ILE A 202 -1.30 -43.05 18.19
CA ILE A 202 -0.10 -42.23 17.91
C ILE A 202 1.12 -42.84 18.61
N ARG A 203 1.01 -43.16 19.90
CA ARG A 203 2.08 -43.82 20.65
C ARG A 203 2.46 -45.16 20.04
N ASP A 204 1.47 -45.98 19.71
CA ASP A 204 1.69 -47.31 19.13
C ASP A 204 2.33 -47.21 17.73
N SER A 205 2.01 -46.18 16.95
CA SER A 205 2.62 -45.91 15.64
C SER A 205 4.06 -45.41 15.77
N VAL A 206 4.34 -44.51 16.73
CA VAL A 206 5.70 -44.03 17.02
C VAL A 206 6.58 -45.18 17.51
N VAL A 207 6.08 -46.04 18.41
CA VAL A 207 6.80 -47.22 18.90
C VAL A 207 7.06 -48.22 17.77
N ARG A 208 6.06 -48.47 16.91
CA ARG A 208 6.15 -49.39 15.77
C ARG A 208 7.12 -48.90 14.69
N HIS A 209 7.22 -47.59 14.47
CA HIS A 209 8.07 -46.99 13.44
C HIS A 209 9.25 -46.20 14.01
N ARG A 210 9.72 -46.54 15.22
CA ARG A 210 10.77 -45.80 15.96
C ARG A 210 12.00 -45.42 15.13
N GLY A 211 12.45 -46.28 14.23
CA GLY A 211 13.58 -45.99 13.34
C GLY A 211 13.27 -44.92 12.30
N ALA A 212 12.11 -45.02 11.64
CA ALA A 212 11.66 -44.00 10.69
C ALA A 212 11.33 -42.68 11.39
N THR A 213 10.72 -42.72 12.58
CA THR A 213 10.48 -41.52 13.40
C THR A 213 11.80 -40.85 13.80
N ALA A 214 12.79 -41.63 14.23
CA ALA A 214 14.12 -41.10 14.57
C ALA A 214 14.81 -40.49 13.36
N ILE A 215 14.73 -41.11 12.18
CA ILE A 215 15.26 -40.56 10.93
C ILE A 215 14.54 -39.25 10.58
N VAL A 216 13.21 -39.19 10.65
CA VAL A 216 12.45 -37.96 10.39
C VAL A 216 12.82 -36.85 11.37
N VAL A 217 12.97 -37.17 12.66
CA VAL A 217 13.40 -36.21 13.68
C VAL A 217 14.83 -35.72 13.42
N VAL A 218 15.76 -36.63 13.09
CA VAL A 218 17.15 -36.28 12.75
C VAL A 218 17.20 -35.42 11.49
N VAL A 219 16.41 -35.75 10.46
CA VAL A 219 16.31 -34.95 9.24
C VAL A 219 15.72 -33.57 9.54
N LEU A 220 14.66 -33.48 10.35
CA LEU A 220 14.10 -32.19 10.76
C LEU A 220 15.10 -31.36 11.58
N ILE A 221 15.87 -31.99 12.47
CA ILE A 221 16.94 -31.32 13.23
C ILE A 221 18.07 -30.89 12.30
N ALA A 222 18.50 -31.74 11.36
CA ALA A 222 19.55 -31.42 10.40
C ALA A 222 19.15 -30.27 9.47
N VAL A 223 17.91 -30.29 8.96
CA VAL A 223 17.32 -29.19 8.18
C VAL A 223 17.22 -27.92 9.03
N ALA A 224 16.78 -28.03 10.28
CA ALA A 224 16.74 -26.89 11.20
C ALA A 224 18.13 -26.31 11.41
N VAL A 225 19.15 -27.14 11.65
CA VAL A 225 20.56 -26.75 11.86
C VAL A 225 21.16 -26.07 10.62
N ILE A 226 20.97 -26.64 9.43
CA ILE A 226 21.43 -26.05 8.15
C ILE A 226 20.73 -24.71 7.90
N ALA A 227 19.47 -24.58 8.31
CA ALA A 227 18.72 -23.34 8.17
C ALA A 227 19.06 -22.27 9.23
N ILE A 228 19.84 -22.56 10.28
CA ILE A 228 20.10 -21.60 11.39
C ILE A 228 20.75 -20.33 10.89
N GLU A 229 21.83 -20.41 10.10
CA GLU A 229 22.60 -19.22 9.69
C GLU A 229 21.85 -18.31 8.69
N PRO A 230 21.19 -18.83 7.64
CA PRO A 230 20.26 -18.03 6.86
C PRO A 230 19.11 -17.48 7.70
N ALA A 231 18.61 -18.25 8.66
CA ALA A 231 17.51 -17.83 9.52
C ALA A 231 17.93 -16.73 10.50
N THR A 232 19.12 -16.73 11.10
CA THR A 232 19.56 -15.67 12.03
C THR A 232 19.81 -14.34 11.33
N ASN A 233 20.37 -14.37 10.12
CA ASN A 233 20.49 -13.18 9.26
C ASN A 233 19.12 -12.67 8.79
N PHE A 234 18.18 -13.59 8.54
CA PHE A 234 16.80 -13.25 8.21
C PHE A 234 16.03 -12.71 9.43
N PHE A 235 16.23 -13.27 10.62
CA PHE A 235 15.59 -12.86 11.87
C PHE A 235 16.08 -11.48 12.33
N SER A 236 17.39 -11.20 12.26
CA SER A 236 17.91 -9.86 12.57
C SER A 236 17.34 -8.79 11.63
N LYS A 237 17.11 -9.13 10.35
CA LYS A 237 16.45 -8.24 9.39
C LYS A 237 14.94 -8.16 9.58
N ILE A 238 14.28 -9.24 10.03
CA ILE A 238 12.88 -9.17 10.48
C ILE A 238 12.76 -8.24 11.68
N ASP A 239 13.68 -8.30 12.63
CA ASP A 239 13.70 -7.43 13.80
C ASP A 239 13.88 -5.96 13.37
N ASP A 240 14.78 -5.68 12.43
CA ASP A 240 14.92 -4.33 11.81
C ASP A 240 13.60 -3.85 11.17
N VAL A 241 12.89 -4.73 10.46
CA VAL A 241 11.60 -4.42 9.82
C VAL A 241 10.48 -4.25 10.86
N GLN A 242 10.45 -5.06 11.91
CA GLN A 242 9.46 -5.01 12.99
C GLN A 242 9.67 -3.80 13.92
N ALA A 243 10.91 -3.34 14.06
CA ALA A 243 11.31 -2.14 14.80
C ALA A 243 11.18 -0.84 13.98
N SER A 244 11.01 -0.93 12.66
CA SER A 244 10.62 0.21 11.86
C SER A 244 9.17 0.58 12.19
N ALA A 245 8.84 1.87 12.38
CA ALA A 245 7.44 2.32 12.50
C ALA A 245 6.55 1.90 11.30
N GLY A 246 7.16 1.34 10.25
CA GLY A 246 6.61 1.33 8.92
C GLY A 246 6.49 2.78 8.47
N ARG A 247 5.61 3.04 7.52
CA ARG A 247 5.33 4.41 7.13
C ARG A 247 4.17 5.01 7.95
N LEU A 248 3.52 4.28 8.89
CA LEU A 248 2.16 4.60 9.43
C LEU A 248 2.21 5.91 10.19
N SER A 249 1.23 6.78 9.95
CA SER A 249 1.11 8.05 10.65
C SER A 249 0.44 7.93 12.02
N SER A 250 -0.30 6.86 12.26
CA SER A 250 -0.99 6.54 13.51
C SER A 250 -1.29 5.04 13.63
N PRO A 251 -1.50 4.51 14.85
CA PRO A 251 -1.98 3.14 15.05
C PRO A 251 -3.40 2.96 14.50
N VAL A 252 -3.65 1.84 13.82
CA VAL A 252 -5.01 1.42 13.42
C VAL A 252 -5.83 1.08 14.67
N PHE A 253 -7.07 1.54 14.72
CA PHE A 253 -7.93 1.28 15.88
C PHE A 253 -8.38 -0.18 15.88
N GLY A 254 -8.15 -0.91 16.97
CA GLY A 254 -8.44 -2.36 17.05
C GLY A 254 -9.89 -2.73 16.74
N GLY A 255 -10.84 -1.82 16.99
CA GLY A 255 -12.25 -2.02 16.67
C GLY A 255 -12.59 -2.06 15.18
N GLU A 256 -11.70 -1.60 14.29
CA GLU A 256 -11.87 -1.69 12.84
C GLU A 256 -11.96 -3.16 12.36
N ALA A 257 -11.32 -4.09 13.07
CA ALA A 257 -11.38 -5.52 12.77
C ALA A 257 -12.77 -6.14 13.00
N LEU A 258 -13.67 -5.44 13.71
CA LEU A 258 -15.05 -5.86 13.93
C LEU A 258 -15.94 -5.61 12.70
N GLY A 259 -15.40 -4.93 11.67
CA GLY A 259 -15.98 -4.83 10.35
C GLY A 259 -16.96 -3.68 10.13
N ILE A 260 -17.36 -2.96 11.18
CA ILE A 260 -18.15 -1.72 11.07
C ILE A 260 -17.27 -0.54 11.43
N TRP A 261 -17.04 0.35 10.47
CA TRP A 261 -16.26 1.56 10.63
C TRP A 261 -16.81 2.68 9.74
N PRO A 262 -17.15 3.85 10.29
CA PRO A 262 -17.84 4.90 9.55
C PRO A 262 -16.91 5.84 8.76
N GLU A 263 -15.70 5.39 8.43
CA GLU A 263 -14.71 6.15 7.66
C GLU A 263 -14.16 5.27 6.54
N GLY A 264 -13.96 5.83 5.34
CA GLY A 264 -13.41 5.10 4.20
C GLY A 264 -11.88 5.05 4.23
N ASP A 265 -11.25 6.09 4.77
CA ASP A 265 -9.80 6.24 4.79
C ASP A 265 -9.18 5.82 6.13
N PHE A 266 -9.05 4.51 6.33
CA PHE A 266 -8.46 3.91 7.54
C PHE A 266 -6.99 4.31 7.82
N ARG A 267 -6.30 4.89 6.83
CA ARG A 267 -4.89 5.29 6.91
C ARG A 267 -4.69 6.61 7.66
N ILE A 268 -5.77 7.39 7.73
CA ILE A 268 -5.78 8.82 8.02
C ILE A 268 -6.33 9.09 9.42
N VAL A 269 -6.74 8.08 10.19
CA VAL A 269 -7.38 8.35 11.48
C VAL A 269 -6.35 8.82 12.52
N ARG A 270 -6.14 10.14 12.59
CA ARG A 270 -5.63 10.89 13.74
C ARG A 270 -6.81 11.66 14.34
N GLY A 271 -7.62 11.00 15.16
CA GLY A 271 -8.74 11.67 15.85
C GLY A 271 -9.90 10.75 16.18
N GLU A 272 -10.91 11.32 16.85
CA GLU A 272 -12.17 10.64 17.14
C GLU A 272 -13.01 10.57 15.86
N VAL A 273 -13.14 9.36 15.29
CA VAL A 273 -14.08 9.12 14.20
C VAL A 273 -15.50 9.14 14.76
N SER A 274 -16.34 10.05 14.27
CA SER A 274 -17.73 10.18 14.70
C SER A 274 -18.50 8.87 14.54
N GLY A 275 -19.15 8.41 15.60
CA GLY A 275 -19.92 7.16 15.60
C GLY A 275 -19.08 5.87 15.70
N SER A 276 -17.75 5.96 15.74
CA SER A 276 -16.87 4.78 15.85
C SER A 276 -17.15 3.95 17.11
N LEU A 277 -17.37 4.57 18.27
CA LEU A 277 -17.68 3.83 19.52
C LEU A 277 -18.94 2.98 19.40
N VAL A 278 -19.99 3.50 18.74
CA VAL A 278 -21.24 2.75 18.52
C VAL A 278 -21.01 1.61 17.53
N ALA A 279 -20.29 1.86 16.44
CA ALA A 279 -19.94 0.85 15.44
C ALA A 279 -19.15 -0.32 16.08
N VAL A 280 -18.16 0.02 16.91
CA VAL A 280 -17.32 -0.92 17.65
C VAL A 280 -18.14 -1.70 18.66
N ALA A 281 -19.03 -1.05 19.42
CA ALA A 281 -19.91 -1.73 20.35
C ALA A 281 -20.82 -2.75 19.65
N LEU A 282 -21.43 -2.39 18.51
CA LEU A 282 -22.27 -3.29 17.73
C LEU A 282 -21.49 -4.52 17.23
N GLY A 283 -20.32 -4.28 16.65
CA GLY A 283 -19.44 -5.35 16.18
C GLY A 283 -18.95 -6.26 17.33
N ALA A 284 -18.56 -5.68 18.46
CA ALA A 284 -18.08 -6.42 19.63
C ALA A 284 -19.16 -7.31 20.23
N VAL A 285 -20.39 -6.79 20.37
CA VAL A 285 -21.55 -7.58 20.85
C VAL A 285 -21.84 -8.74 19.89
N ALA A 286 -21.79 -8.52 18.58
CA ALA A 286 -21.99 -9.56 17.59
C ALA A 286 -20.95 -10.68 17.70
N VAL A 287 -19.67 -10.32 17.78
CA VAL A 287 -18.56 -11.27 17.91
C VAL A 287 -18.65 -12.03 19.23
N ALA A 288 -18.93 -11.34 20.34
CA ALA A 288 -19.09 -11.95 21.66
C ALA A 288 -20.26 -12.97 21.66
N TYR A 289 -21.41 -12.59 21.08
CA TYR A 289 -22.54 -13.49 20.92
C TYR A 289 -22.20 -14.71 20.06
N GLY A 290 -21.51 -14.50 18.94
CA GLY A 290 -21.08 -15.58 18.04
C GLY A 290 -20.09 -16.54 18.69
N ALA A 291 -19.08 -16.01 19.39
CA ALA A 291 -18.10 -16.82 20.13
C ALA A 291 -18.79 -17.62 21.25
N TRP A 292 -19.67 -16.99 22.02
CA TRP A 292 -20.47 -17.67 23.04
C TRP A 292 -21.34 -18.78 22.45
N ALA A 293 -22.02 -18.52 21.32
CA ALA A 293 -22.84 -19.51 20.65
C ALA A 293 -22.02 -20.72 20.15
N LEU A 294 -20.78 -20.50 19.69
CA LEU A 294 -19.85 -21.56 19.30
C LEU A 294 -19.34 -22.36 20.50
N LEU A 295 -18.97 -21.68 21.59
CA LEU A 295 -18.54 -22.31 22.85
C LEU A 295 -19.62 -23.19 23.44
N ARG A 296 -20.88 -22.71 23.51
CA ARG A 296 -22.02 -23.51 23.99
C ARG A 296 -22.28 -24.74 23.14
N ARG A 297 -21.91 -24.71 21.85
CA ARG A 297 -22.03 -25.83 20.91
C ARG A 297 -20.75 -26.67 20.79
N ARG A 298 -19.76 -26.45 21.67
CA ARG A 298 -18.46 -27.14 21.67
C ARG A 298 -17.71 -27.07 20.33
N ARG A 299 -17.92 -26.00 19.55
CA ARG A 299 -17.22 -25.77 18.28
C ARG A 299 -15.99 -24.90 18.51
N PHE A 300 -14.95 -25.51 19.09
CA PHE A 300 -13.79 -24.77 19.55
C PHE A 300 -12.90 -24.20 18.45
N ALA A 301 -12.82 -24.84 17.27
CA ALA A 301 -11.86 -24.48 16.21
C ALA A 301 -11.83 -22.98 15.83
N LEU A 302 -13.00 -22.38 15.57
CA LEU A 302 -13.07 -20.96 15.21
C LEU A 302 -12.74 -20.04 16.39
N VAL A 303 -13.14 -20.43 17.61
CA VAL A 303 -12.91 -19.64 18.83
C VAL A 303 -11.44 -19.67 19.22
N SER A 304 -10.77 -20.83 19.08
CA SER A 304 -9.33 -20.97 19.29
C SER A 304 -8.52 -20.12 18.32
N MET A 305 -8.96 -20.01 17.07
CA MET A 305 -8.30 -19.13 16.11
C MET A 305 -8.56 -17.64 16.41
N LEU A 306 -9.76 -17.26 16.87
CA LEU A 306 -9.99 -15.89 17.36
C LEU A 306 -9.09 -15.56 18.55
N ALA A 307 -8.94 -16.49 19.51
CA ALA A 307 -8.05 -16.31 20.64
C ALA A 307 -6.59 -16.17 20.20
N ALA A 308 -6.13 -16.97 19.24
CA ALA A 308 -4.80 -16.84 18.66
C ALA A 308 -4.58 -15.48 18.00
N GLY A 309 -5.55 -14.99 17.20
CA GLY A 309 -5.50 -13.66 16.60
C GLY A 309 -5.41 -12.54 17.64
N LEU A 310 -6.16 -12.65 18.74
CA LEU A 310 -6.09 -11.71 19.86
C LEU A 310 -4.71 -11.74 20.54
N ILE A 311 -4.14 -12.93 20.78
CA ILE A 311 -2.79 -13.08 21.37
C ILE A 311 -1.73 -12.48 20.45
N VAL A 312 -1.80 -12.73 19.14
CA VAL A 312 -0.86 -12.15 18.16
C VAL A 312 -0.97 -10.63 18.13
N TYR A 313 -2.19 -10.09 18.13
CA TYR A 313 -2.40 -8.65 18.18
C TYR A 313 -1.85 -8.03 19.48
N LEU A 314 -2.19 -8.59 20.65
CA LEU A 314 -1.69 -8.10 21.94
C LEU A 314 -0.17 -8.25 22.06
N GLY A 315 0.42 -9.33 21.53
CA GLY A 315 1.86 -9.49 21.43
C GLY A 315 2.50 -8.40 20.56
N SER A 316 1.92 -8.13 19.38
CA SER A 316 2.40 -7.06 18.50
C SER A 316 2.29 -5.67 19.13
N ARG A 317 1.34 -5.45 20.04
CA ARG A 317 1.22 -4.19 20.80
C ARG A 317 2.36 -3.96 21.78
N VAL A 318 2.98 -5.03 22.27
CA VAL A 318 4.06 -4.99 23.27
C VAL A 318 5.43 -5.01 22.62
N PHE A 319 5.58 -5.77 21.54
CA PHE A 319 6.89 -6.10 20.96
C PHE A 319 7.13 -5.54 19.56
N ALA A 320 6.15 -4.91 18.92
CA ALA A 320 6.27 -4.47 17.54
C ALA A 320 5.64 -3.10 17.28
N GLU A 321 6.07 -2.48 16.18
CA GLU A 321 5.60 -1.18 15.75
C GLU A 321 4.17 -1.19 15.18
N ILE A 322 3.61 0.01 15.07
CA ILE A 322 2.20 0.25 14.69
C ILE A 322 1.79 -0.43 13.37
N HIS A 323 2.72 -0.62 12.44
CA HIS A 323 2.45 -1.27 11.16
C HIS A 323 2.21 -2.78 11.32
N VAL A 324 2.89 -3.47 12.24
CA VAL A 324 2.67 -4.90 12.51
C VAL A 324 1.29 -5.12 13.13
N GLN A 325 0.87 -4.20 14.00
CA GLN A 325 -0.44 -4.22 14.66
C GLN A 325 -1.57 -4.16 13.63
N ALA A 326 -1.45 -3.26 12.65
CA ALA A 326 -2.42 -3.12 11.55
C ALA A 326 -2.53 -4.41 10.73
N LYS A 327 -1.40 -5.03 10.39
CA LYS A 327 -1.36 -6.32 9.68
C LYS A 327 -2.08 -7.42 10.46
N ALA A 328 -1.83 -7.50 11.76
CA ALA A 328 -2.47 -8.51 12.61
C ALA A 328 -4.00 -8.38 12.65
N LEU A 329 -4.51 -7.16 12.70
CA LEU A 329 -5.95 -6.87 12.64
C LEU A 329 -6.56 -7.25 11.27
N ALA A 330 -5.89 -6.92 10.17
CA ALA A 330 -6.36 -7.25 8.82
C ALA A 330 -6.44 -8.76 8.60
N VAL A 331 -5.44 -9.52 9.06
CA VAL A 331 -5.40 -10.98 8.95
C VAL A 331 -6.58 -11.65 9.68
N ILE A 332 -6.97 -11.16 10.86
CA ILE A 332 -8.04 -11.80 11.65
C ILE A 332 -9.45 -11.33 11.27
N ALA A 333 -9.61 -10.18 10.62
CA ALA A 333 -10.90 -9.56 10.30
C ALA A 333 -11.91 -10.48 9.57
N PRO A 334 -11.52 -11.30 8.55
CA PRO A 334 -12.43 -12.25 7.91
C PRO A 334 -13.08 -13.22 8.91
N LEU A 335 -12.29 -13.73 9.86
CA LEU A 335 -12.75 -14.68 10.88
C LEU A 335 -13.64 -14.00 11.92
N VAL A 336 -13.30 -12.78 12.33
CA VAL A 336 -14.09 -11.97 13.27
C VAL A 336 -15.51 -11.79 12.75
N LEU A 337 -15.66 -11.31 11.50
CA LEU A 337 -16.98 -11.17 10.88
C LEU A 337 -17.70 -12.50 10.70
N LEU A 338 -16.97 -13.56 10.32
CA LEU A 338 -17.57 -14.88 10.18
C LEU A 338 -18.19 -15.35 11.48
N VAL A 339 -17.47 -15.23 12.60
CA VAL A 339 -17.95 -15.68 13.92
C VAL A 339 -19.16 -14.86 14.35
N GLY A 340 -19.10 -13.53 14.25
CA GLY A 340 -20.20 -12.66 14.66
C GLY A 340 -21.48 -12.90 13.86
N LEU A 341 -21.39 -12.83 12.53
CA LEU A 341 -22.55 -12.96 11.65
C LEU A 341 -23.11 -14.38 11.62
N ARG A 342 -22.26 -15.41 11.67
CA ARG A 342 -22.73 -16.80 11.77
C ARG A 342 -23.51 -17.02 13.06
N GLY A 343 -23.07 -16.47 14.18
CA GLY A 343 -23.76 -16.57 15.45
C GLY A 343 -25.18 -16.00 15.39
N LEU A 344 -25.30 -14.80 14.83
CA LEU A 344 -26.54 -14.02 14.79
C LEU A 344 -27.53 -14.47 13.71
N LEU A 345 -27.05 -14.93 12.55
CA LEU A 345 -27.88 -15.19 11.36
C LEU A 345 -28.09 -16.68 11.06
N ALA A 346 -27.41 -17.59 11.76
CA ALA A 346 -27.67 -19.02 11.63
C ALA A 346 -29.01 -19.40 12.29
N PRO A 347 -29.77 -20.32 11.66
CA PRO A 347 -31.00 -20.81 12.27
C PRO A 347 -30.72 -21.48 13.63
N PRO A 348 -31.63 -21.31 14.60
CA PRO A 348 -31.58 -22.10 15.82
C PRO A 348 -31.70 -23.59 15.44
N GLU A 349 -30.77 -24.41 15.95
CA GLU A 349 -30.83 -25.85 15.73
C GLU A 349 -32.06 -26.39 16.51
N ARG A 350 -32.97 -27.06 15.81
CA ARG A 350 -34.10 -27.74 16.47
C ARG A 350 -33.53 -28.89 17.32
N PRO A 351 -34.02 -29.11 18.55
CA PRO A 351 -33.63 -30.29 19.31
C PRO A 351 -33.95 -31.55 18.49
N SER A 352 -33.04 -32.53 18.52
CA SER A 352 -33.22 -33.81 17.85
C SER A 352 -34.55 -34.45 18.30
N PRO A 353 -35.32 -35.10 17.40
CA PRO A 353 -36.57 -35.80 17.76
C PRO A 353 -36.41 -36.83 18.88
N GLU A 354 -35.17 -37.29 19.11
CA GLU A 354 -34.81 -38.25 20.15
C GLU A 354 -34.90 -37.68 21.58
N ALA A 355 -34.78 -36.35 21.74
CA ALA A 355 -34.98 -35.65 23.01
C ALA A 355 -36.47 -35.35 23.30
N ALA A 356 -37.35 -35.59 22.33
CA ALA A 356 -38.81 -35.47 22.46
C ALA A 356 -39.48 -36.83 22.69
N ARG A 357 -38.83 -37.74 23.45
CA ARG A 357 -39.54 -38.89 24.00
C ARG A 357 -40.59 -38.37 24.98
N PRO A 358 -41.87 -38.72 24.85
CA PRO A 358 -42.86 -38.38 25.87
C PRO A 358 -42.41 -38.97 27.22
N PRO A 359 -42.60 -38.24 28.33
CA PRO A 359 -42.31 -38.78 29.66
C PRO A 359 -43.05 -40.11 29.82
N ALA A 360 -42.38 -41.08 30.43
CA ALA A 360 -42.99 -42.37 30.73
C ALA A 360 -44.29 -42.15 31.53
N ALA A 361 -45.34 -42.88 31.18
CA ALA A 361 -46.65 -42.78 31.82
C ALA A 361 -46.51 -42.98 33.34
N GLY A 362 -46.59 -41.90 34.11
CA GLY A 362 -46.43 -41.93 35.56
C GLY A 362 -46.13 -40.59 36.24
N GLU A 363 -45.68 -39.56 35.52
CA GLU A 363 -45.40 -38.25 36.13
C GLU A 363 -46.63 -37.33 36.16
N ARG A 364 -46.91 -36.79 37.35
CA ARG A 364 -48.07 -35.95 37.68
C ARG A 364 -48.16 -34.73 36.76
N SER A 365 -49.36 -34.48 36.22
CA SER A 365 -49.69 -33.24 35.50
C SER A 365 -49.41 -32.01 36.38
N PRO A 366 -48.77 -30.95 35.84
CA PRO A 366 -48.66 -29.67 36.52
C PRO A 366 -50.07 -29.07 36.73
N SER A 367 -50.25 -28.40 37.87
CA SER A 367 -51.53 -27.77 38.22
C SER A 367 -51.90 -26.66 37.23
N ALA A 368 -53.21 -26.45 37.02
CA ALA A 368 -53.75 -25.47 36.08
C ALA A 368 -53.34 -24.00 36.36
N ALA A 369 -52.75 -23.70 37.53
CA ALA A 369 -52.30 -22.37 37.94
C ALA A 369 -50.94 -21.95 37.35
N GLU A 370 -50.19 -22.89 36.75
CA GLU A 370 -48.86 -22.63 36.17
C GLU A 370 -48.89 -22.45 34.65
N ARG A 371 -50.08 -22.35 34.05
CA ARG A 371 -50.27 -21.97 32.65
C ARG A 371 -49.98 -20.48 32.48
N ALA A 372 -48.69 -20.15 32.44
CA ALA A 372 -48.20 -18.86 31.93
C ALA A 372 -48.92 -18.55 30.61
N ASN A 373 -49.38 -17.31 30.47
CA ASN A 373 -50.19 -16.87 29.32
C ASN A 373 -49.48 -17.25 28.01
N PRO A 374 -49.98 -18.21 27.21
CA PRO A 374 -49.26 -18.77 26.06
C PRO A 374 -49.01 -17.71 24.98
N ALA A 375 -49.80 -16.64 24.96
CA ALA A 375 -49.57 -15.48 24.10
C ALA A 375 -48.37 -14.63 24.57
N ALA A 376 -48.15 -14.47 25.88
CA ALA A 376 -47.02 -13.73 26.43
C ALA A 376 -45.71 -14.55 26.34
N GLU A 377 -45.78 -15.85 26.57
CA GLU A 377 -44.65 -16.77 26.42
C GLU A 377 -44.26 -16.95 24.95
N GLY A 378 -45.25 -17.09 24.06
CA GLY A 378 -45.05 -17.08 22.60
C GLY A 378 -44.49 -15.75 22.08
N ARG A 379 -44.85 -14.61 22.67
CA ARG A 379 -44.28 -13.29 22.35
C ARG A 379 -42.85 -13.15 22.85
N ARG A 380 -42.53 -13.62 24.07
CA ARG A 380 -41.15 -13.68 24.60
C ARG A 380 -40.25 -14.60 23.78
N LEU A 381 -40.72 -15.78 23.40
CA LEU A 381 -40.01 -16.72 22.52
C LEU A 381 -39.78 -16.14 21.12
N ARG A 382 -40.76 -15.43 20.54
CA ARG A 382 -40.61 -14.74 19.24
C ARG A 382 -39.65 -13.55 19.31
N VAL A 383 -39.72 -12.72 20.35
CA VAL A 383 -38.80 -11.57 20.52
C VAL A 383 -37.37 -12.04 20.80
N ALA A 384 -37.19 -13.06 21.65
CA ALA A 384 -35.87 -13.65 21.93
C ALA A 384 -35.23 -14.31 20.71
N THR A 385 -36.03 -14.79 19.76
CA THR A 385 -35.53 -15.34 18.49
C THR A 385 -35.30 -14.25 17.43
N LEU A 386 -36.05 -13.15 17.43
CA LEU A 386 -35.93 -12.07 16.44
C LEU A 386 -34.79 -11.07 16.73
N ALA A 387 -34.47 -10.82 17.99
CA ALA A 387 -33.45 -9.81 18.36
C ALA A 387 -32.03 -10.13 17.82
N PRO A 388 -31.50 -11.36 17.91
CA PRO A 388 -30.21 -11.71 17.29
C PRO A 388 -30.21 -11.55 15.77
N TYR A 389 -31.33 -11.86 15.10
CA TYR A 389 -31.44 -11.66 13.65
C TYR A 389 -31.42 -10.18 13.28
N ALA A 390 -32.17 -9.35 14.01
CA ALA A 390 -32.20 -7.90 13.77
C ALA A 390 -30.79 -7.31 13.93
N LEU A 391 -30.09 -7.66 15.02
CA LEU A 391 -28.69 -7.26 15.23
C LEU A 391 -27.78 -7.77 14.10
N GLY A 392 -27.93 -9.03 13.68
CA GLY A 392 -27.14 -9.61 12.59
C GLY A 392 -27.35 -8.89 11.26
N VAL A 393 -28.56 -8.43 10.96
CA VAL A 393 -28.86 -7.63 9.77
C VAL A 393 -28.23 -6.25 9.88
N VAL A 394 -28.35 -5.58 11.03
CA VAL A 394 -27.71 -4.27 11.27
C VAL A 394 -26.20 -4.34 11.11
N VAL A 395 -25.56 -5.36 11.70
CA VAL A 395 -24.11 -5.56 11.57
C VAL A 395 -23.70 -5.86 10.13
N LEU A 396 -24.46 -6.68 9.42
CA LEU A 396 -24.21 -6.99 8.01
C LEU A 396 -24.30 -5.73 7.14
N VAL A 397 -25.34 -4.92 7.31
CA VAL A 397 -25.54 -3.67 6.56
C VAL A 397 -24.45 -2.65 6.91
N GLY A 398 -24.12 -2.50 8.20
CA GLY A 398 -23.03 -1.64 8.65
C GLY A 398 -21.68 -2.05 8.06
N ALA A 399 -21.39 -3.36 8.05
CA ALA A 399 -20.16 -3.88 7.47
C ALA A 399 -20.09 -3.69 5.95
N LEU A 400 -21.21 -3.90 5.23
CA LEU A 400 -21.30 -3.61 3.80
C LEU A 400 -21.07 -2.12 3.51
N GLY A 401 -21.70 -1.23 4.28
CA GLY A 401 -21.49 0.22 4.16
C GLY A 401 -20.04 0.61 4.40
N SER A 402 -19.42 0.09 5.46
CA SER A 402 -18.01 0.35 5.79
C SER A 402 -17.08 -0.13 4.68
N THR A 403 -17.31 -1.34 4.17
CA THR A 403 -16.55 -1.93 3.07
C THR A 403 -16.69 -1.10 1.79
N LEU A 404 -17.90 -0.62 1.48
CA LEU A 404 -18.14 0.27 0.35
C LEU A 404 -17.37 1.59 0.51
N LEU A 405 -17.36 2.20 1.70
CA LEU A 405 -16.59 3.43 1.96
C LEU A 405 -15.09 3.24 1.69
N ALA A 406 -14.51 2.12 2.14
CA ALA A 406 -13.10 1.79 1.89
C ALA A 406 -12.79 1.62 0.39
N LEU A 407 -13.63 0.86 -0.34
CA LEU A 407 -13.46 0.65 -1.78
C LEU A 407 -13.70 1.92 -2.59
N ARG A 408 -14.63 2.77 -2.15
CA ARG A 408 -14.94 4.06 -2.77
C ARG A 408 -13.76 5.04 -2.69
N ALA A 409 -13.03 5.01 -1.58
CA ALA A 409 -11.88 5.89 -1.34
C ALA A 409 -10.58 5.39 -2.00
N ALA A 410 -10.59 4.20 -2.62
CA ALA A 410 -9.40 3.60 -3.20
C ALA A 410 -8.99 4.29 -4.53
N PRO A 411 -7.78 4.87 -4.62
CA PRO A 411 -7.24 5.40 -5.86
C PRO A 411 -6.76 4.26 -6.76
N VAL A 412 -6.81 4.52 -8.06
CA VAL A 412 -6.21 3.69 -9.09
C VAL A 412 -5.23 4.57 -9.86
N GLY A 413 -4.05 4.04 -10.16
CA GLY A 413 -2.97 4.75 -10.84
C GLY A 413 -3.33 5.23 -12.24
N PHE A 414 -2.48 6.12 -12.75
CA PHE A 414 -2.62 6.79 -14.04
C PHE A 414 -1.54 6.30 -14.99
N ASP A 415 -1.90 6.08 -16.26
CA ASP A 415 -0.98 5.46 -17.22
C ASP A 415 -0.23 6.51 -18.08
N ASP A 416 -0.64 7.78 -18.06
CA ASP A 416 -0.14 8.80 -18.99
C ASP A 416 1.38 8.98 -18.93
N ARG A 417 1.95 9.02 -17.72
CA ARG A 417 3.39 9.19 -17.49
C ARG A 417 4.15 7.87 -17.58
N SER A 418 3.61 6.79 -17.02
CA SER A 418 4.18 5.44 -17.16
C SER A 418 4.34 5.04 -18.63
N ALA A 419 3.33 5.28 -19.47
CA ALA A 419 3.43 5.02 -20.91
C ALA A 419 4.50 5.87 -21.61
N GLY A 420 4.80 7.05 -21.06
CA GLY A 420 5.93 7.89 -21.48
C GLY A 420 7.26 7.18 -21.27
N LEU A 421 7.49 6.68 -20.05
CA LEU A 421 8.69 5.94 -19.66
C LEU A 421 8.83 4.61 -20.39
N GLU A 422 7.74 3.85 -20.55
CA GLU A 422 7.76 2.56 -21.26
C GLU A 422 8.23 2.72 -22.71
N ARG A 423 7.75 3.76 -23.42
CA ARG A 423 8.22 4.06 -24.79
C ARG A 423 9.71 4.40 -24.83
N LEU A 424 10.21 5.13 -23.84
CA LEU A 424 11.64 5.41 -23.74
C LEU A 424 12.43 4.13 -23.43
N ALA A 425 11.92 3.27 -22.55
CA ALA A 425 12.55 2.01 -22.19
C ALA A 425 12.68 1.05 -23.40
N GLU A 426 11.64 0.94 -24.22
CA GLU A 426 11.66 0.17 -25.48
C GLU A 426 12.73 0.67 -26.45
N ARG A 427 13.04 1.97 -26.43
CA ARG A 427 14.07 2.56 -27.29
C ARG A 427 15.49 2.22 -26.86
N ILE A 428 15.72 2.03 -25.56
CA ILE A 428 17.05 1.81 -24.96
C ILE A 428 17.11 0.45 -24.23
N GLU A 429 16.49 -0.57 -24.82
CA GLU A 429 16.47 -1.92 -24.27
C GLU A 429 17.90 -2.45 -24.03
N GLY A 430 18.15 -2.97 -22.84
CA GLY A 430 19.44 -3.49 -22.38
C GLY A 430 20.45 -2.42 -21.98
N GLU A 431 20.19 -1.14 -22.24
CA GLU A 431 21.15 -0.06 -22.03
C GLU A 431 21.16 0.46 -20.59
N SER A 432 22.28 1.11 -20.22
CA SER A 432 22.42 1.75 -18.91
C SER A 432 21.81 3.15 -18.91
N VAL A 433 20.85 3.38 -18.00
CA VAL A 433 20.13 4.66 -17.90
C VAL A 433 20.03 5.14 -16.46
N VAL A 434 20.24 6.44 -16.25
CA VAL A 434 19.93 7.10 -14.98
C VAL A 434 18.60 7.82 -15.06
N PHE A 435 17.69 7.54 -14.12
CA PHE A 435 16.41 8.21 -14.02
C PHE A 435 16.42 9.33 -12.97
N LEU A 436 16.12 10.55 -13.41
CA LEU A 436 16.15 11.79 -12.62
C LEU A 436 14.75 12.43 -12.53
N GLY A 437 13.67 11.64 -12.62
CA GLY A 437 12.28 12.14 -12.64
C GLY A 437 11.44 11.87 -11.39
N VAL A 438 12.04 11.39 -10.29
CA VAL A 438 11.41 11.05 -9.00
C VAL A 438 10.07 10.30 -9.13
N ASP A 439 10.15 8.99 -9.33
CA ASP A 439 8.98 8.10 -9.32
C ASP A 439 9.37 6.71 -8.80
N ARG A 440 8.46 6.08 -8.06
CA ARG A 440 8.61 4.74 -7.49
C ARG A 440 8.34 3.65 -8.51
N PHE A 441 7.44 3.89 -9.47
CA PHE A 441 7.05 2.91 -10.47
C PHE A 441 7.99 2.89 -11.67
N ALA A 442 8.80 3.92 -11.86
CA ALA A 442 9.89 3.97 -12.84
C ALA A 442 10.77 2.72 -12.90
N GLY A 443 11.04 2.03 -11.79
CA GLY A 443 11.80 0.76 -11.82
C GLY A 443 11.11 -0.35 -12.61
N TYR A 444 9.78 -0.36 -12.64
CA TYR A 444 8.97 -1.27 -13.47
C TYR A 444 8.64 -0.68 -14.85
N ASP A 445 8.43 0.64 -14.95
CA ASP A 445 8.12 1.27 -16.23
C ASP A 445 9.34 1.32 -17.16
N LEU A 446 10.55 1.35 -16.58
CA LEU A 446 11.82 1.21 -17.29
C LEU A 446 12.33 -0.25 -17.34
N ARG A 447 11.44 -1.23 -17.14
CA ARG A 447 11.78 -2.65 -17.34
C ARG A 447 12.39 -2.88 -18.73
N GLY A 448 13.27 -3.86 -18.82
CA GLY A 448 14.05 -4.09 -20.04
C GLY A 448 15.30 -3.20 -20.16
N THR A 449 15.55 -2.27 -19.23
CA THR A 449 16.79 -1.46 -19.17
C THR A 449 17.61 -1.77 -17.92
N LEU A 450 18.81 -1.19 -17.81
CA LEU A 450 19.64 -1.21 -16.59
C LEU A 450 19.47 0.08 -15.77
N ALA A 451 18.21 0.52 -15.61
CA ALA A 451 17.87 1.75 -14.93
C ALA A 451 18.34 1.81 -13.47
N ARG A 452 18.92 2.95 -13.07
CA ARG A 452 19.21 3.29 -11.67
C ARG A 452 18.75 4.72 -11.39
N ALA A 453 18.38 5.03 -10.15
CA ALA A 453 17.93 6.37 -9.78
C ALA A 453 18.52 6.80 -8.42
N PRO A 454 18.99 8.06 -8.29
CA PRO A 454 19.38 8.61 -6.99
C PRO A 454 18.17 9.00 -6.12
N ALA A 455 16.98 9.04 -6.71
CA ALA A 455 15.72 9.50 -6.11
C ALA A 455 14.56 8.56 -6.46
N GLY A 456 13.44 8.63 -5.74
CA GLY A 456 12.21 7.90 -6.11
C GLY A 456 12.07 6.49 -5.52
N TYR A 457 13.12 5.67 -5.51
CA TYR A 457 13.23 4.31 -4.94
C TYR A 457 12.25 3.25 -5.50
N VAL A 458 12.72 2.40 -6.43
CA VAL A 458 13.10 0.97 -6.29
C VAL A 458 13.79 0.56 -7.62
N PRO A 459 15.06 0.09 -7.65
CA PRO A 459 16.06 0.04 -6.58
C PRO A 459 16.94 1.31 -6.53
N ALA A 460 17.48 1.64 -5.35
CA ALA A 460 18.47 2.72 -5.21
C ALA A 460 19.89 2.16 -5.15
N ASP A 461 20.50 2.03 -6.33
CA ASP A 461 21.86 1.51 -6.48
C ASP A 461 22.87 2.62 -6.82
N ILE A 462 22.45 3.87 -6.71
CA ILE A 462 23.29 5.05 -6.90
C ILE A 462 22.89 6.14 -5.90
N THR A 463 23.89 6.75 -5.26
CA THR A 463 23.65 7.82 -4.28
C THR A 463 23.77 9.19 -4.92
N ALA A 464 22.93 10.13 -4.48
CA ALA A 464 23.11 11.55 -4.73
C ALA A 464 24.50 12.02 -4.27
N ARG A 465 24.99 13.14 -4.81
CA ARG A 465 26.25 13.74 -4.39
C ARG A 465 26.14 14.37 -3.00
N GLU A 466 27.26 14.44 -2.29
CA GLU A 466 27.29 14.96 -0.91
C GLU A 466 26.89 16.44 -0.84
N ASP A 467 27.31 17.23 -1.83
CA ASP A 467 27.03 18.67 -1.92
C ASP A 467 25.55 18.99 -2.25
N LYS A 468 24.78 18.00 -2.75
CA LYS A 468 23.36 18.10 -3.09
C LYS A 468 22.62 16.81 -2.68
N PRO A 469 22.44 16.57 -1.37
CA PRO A 469 21.86 15.32 -0.90
C PRO A 469 20.37 15.27 -1.22
N TRP A 470 19.93 14.19 -1.89
CA TRP A 470 18.51 14.00 -2.16
C TRP A 470 17.74 13.60 -0.91
N GLN A 471 16.58 14.23 -0.70
CA GLN A 471 15.63 13.92 0.37
C GLN A 471 14.22 13.82 -0.19
N GLN A 472 13.35 13.12 0.53
CA GLN A 472 11.97 12.93 0.14
C GLN A 472 11.23 14.26 -0.04
N GLY A 473 10.63 14.44 -1.23
CA GLY A 473 9.92 15.66 -1.61
C GLY A 473 10.78 16.68 -2.37
N LEU A 474 12.09 16.45 -2.50
CA LEU A 474 12.95 17.23 -3.39
C LEU A 474 12.95 16.61 -4.81
N ALA A 475 13.14 17.48 -5.80
CA ALA A 475 13.37 17.07 -7.18
C ALA A 475 14.76 16.43 -7.33
N ALA A 476 14.96 15.74 -8.46
CA ALA A 476 16.27 15.28 -8.91
C ALA A 476 16.52 15.81 -10.32
N ASP A 477 17.78 16.05 -10.63
CA ASP A 477 18.29 16.62 -11.88
C ASP A 477 19.74 16.19 -12.10
N PHE A 478 20.40 16.68 -13.15
CA PHE A 478 21.78 16.30 -13.47
C PHE A 478 22.76 16.61 -12.32
N ASP A 479 22.57 17.74 -11.65
CA ASP A 479 23.42 18.16 -10.54
C ASP A 479 23.19 17.39 -9.25
N THR A 480 22.17 16.54 -9.20
CA THR A 480 21.99 15.57 -8.11
C THR A 480 23.11 14.51 -8.09
N LEU A 481 23.80 14.28 -9.22
CA LEU A 481 24.88 13.29 -9.33
C LEU A 481 26.24 13.94 -9.60
N GLU A 482 27.28 13.26 -9.10
CA GLU A 482 28.64 13.61 -9.49
C GLU A 482 28.91 13.23 -10.95
N PRO A 483 29.71 14.02 -11.69
CA PRO A 483 30.07 13.71 -13.09
C PRO A 483 30.57 12.27 -13.30
N ARG A 484 31.43 11.76 -12.40
CA ARG A 484 31.95 10.39 -12.48
C ARG A 484 30.89 9.31 -12.31
N LYS A 485 29.80 9.63 -11.62
CA LYS A 485 28.66 8.72 -11.49
C LYS A 485 27.79 8.76 -12.75
N LEU A 486 27.62 9.92 -13.37
CA LEU A 486 26.94 10.07 -14.67
C LEU A 486 27.66 9.29 -15.79
N ASP A 487 28.99 9.20 -15.75
CA ASP A 487 29.78 8.42 -16.71
C ASP A 487 29.54 6.89 -16.65
N GLN A 488 28.80 6.40 -15.64
CA GLN A 488 28.41 4.99 -15.56
C GLN A 488 27.17 4.64 -16.41
N PHE A 489 26.61 5.64 -17.10
CA PHE A 489 25.37 5.51 -17.85
C PHE A 489 25.54 6.01 -19.27
N ASP A 490 24.95 5.31 -20.22
CA ASP A 490 24.91 5.72 -21.63
C ASP A 490 23.77 6.71 -21.88
N TYR A 491 22.71 6.62 -21.07
CA TYR A 491 21.52 7.47 -21.14
C TYR A 491 21.16 8.10 -19.80
N ALA A 492 20.45 9.22 -19.87
CA ALA A 492 19.77 9.84 -18.73
C ALA A 492 18.33 10.18 -19.11
N ILE A 493 17.41 10.12 -18.16
CA ILE A 493 16.02 10.56 -18.31
C ILE A 493 15.71 11.64 -17.28
N THR A 494 15.24 12.80 -17.73
CA THR A 494 14.76 13.91 -16.88
C THR A 494 13.30 14.22 -17.17
N THR A 495 12.65 15.01 -16.32
CA THR A 495 11.39 15.67 -16.74
C THR A 495 11.68 16.78 -17.75
N THR A 496 10.64 17.26 -18.43
CA THR A 496 10.69 18.42 -19.34
C THR A 496 10.49 19.76 -18.63
N ALA A 497 10.49 19.78 -17.28
CA ALA A 497 10.30 21.02 -16.52
C ALA A 497 11.49 21.98 -16.73
N ALA A 498 11.20 23.28 -16.73
CA ALA A 498 12.21 24.32 -16.92
C ALA A 498 12.94 24.70 -15.63
N TYR A 499 12.39 24.35 -14.46
CA TYR A 499 13.05 24.49 -13.17
C TYR A 499 13.88 23.23 -12.88
N ALA A 500 15.05 23.15 -13.51
CA ALA A 500 16.00 22.05 -13.42
C ALA A 500 17.40 22.53 -13.82
N SER A 501 18.44 21.88 -13.30
CA SER A 501 19.83 22.15 -13.69
C SER A 501 20.07 21.86 -15.17
N THR A 502 21.03 22.55 -15.77
CA THR A 502 21.38 22.33 -17.18
C THR A 502 22.06 20.98 -17.38
N PRO A 503 21.79 20.28 -18.50
CA PRO A 503 22.48 19.04 -18.80
C PRO A 503 23.97 19.31 -19.02
N PRO A 504 24.87 18.40 -18.60
CA PRO A 504 26.26 18.50 -18.99
C PRO A 504 26.40 18.53 -20.51
N PRO A 505 27.39 19.25 -21.08
CA PRO A 505 27.46 19.53 -22.52
C PRO A 505 27.66 18.28 -23.39
N ASN A 506 28.05 17.15 -22.79
CA ASN A 506 28.16 15.85 -23.45
C ASN A 506 26.86 15.05 -23.47
N PHE A 507 25.76 15.53 -22.90
CA PHE A 507 24.45 14.89 -22.95
C PHE A 507 23.55 15.57 -23.99
N GLU A 508 23.26 14.85 -25.08
CA GLU A 508 22.40 15.35 -26.16
C GLU A 508 20.97 14.79 -26.04
N PRO A 509 19.93 15.61 -26.22
CA PRO A 509 18.56 15.12 -26.19
C PRO A 509 18.29 14.31 -27.46
N VAL A 510 17.90 13.05 -27.31
CA VAL A 510 17.65 12.14 -28.45
C VAL A 510 16.17 11.85 -28.67
N GLU A 511 15.35 11.89 -27.61
CA GLU A 511 13.91 11.64 -27.71
C GLU A 511 13.14 12.37 -26.62
N ARG A 512 11.87 12.67 -26.90
CA ARG A 512 10.89 13.18 -25.92
C ARG A 512 9.63 12.34 -26.00
N SER A 513 9.14 11.89 -24.85
CA SER A 513 7.92 11.10 -24.74
C SER A 513 7.14 11.57 -23.51
N GLY A 514 5.99 12.20 -23.73
CA GLY A 514 5.21 12.83 -22.66
C GLY A 514 6.00 13.95 -21.98
N ASP A 515 6.01 13.91 -20.64
CA ASP A 515 6.71 14.89 -19.78
C ASP A 515 8.20 14.54 -19.55
N TYR A 516 8.77 13.61 -20.33
CA TYR A 516 10.14 13.14 -20.16
C TYR A 516 11.03 13.42 -21.38
N VAL A 517 12.32 13.62 -21.12
CA VAL A 517 13.38 13.74 -22.13
C VAL A 517 14.40 12.62 -21.91
N LEU A 518 14.73 11.91 -22.99
CA LEU A 518 15.83 10.96 -23.03
C LEU A 518 17.07 11.68 -23.60
N TRP A 519 18.17 11.57 -22.86
CA TRP A 519 19.47 12.14 -23.19
C TRP A 519 20.46 11.03 -23.43
N ARG A 520 21.32 11.16 -24.44
CA ARG A 520 22.42 10.24 -24.73
C ARG A 520 23.76 10.91 -24.41
N ARG A 521 24.65 10.17 -23.76
CA ARG A 521 25.99 10.64 -23.44
C ARG A 521 26.96 10.41 -24.61
N GLU A 522 27.61 11.46 -25.07
CA GLU A 522 28.55 11.46 -26.21
C GLU A 522 30.04 11.47 -25.80
N GLY A 523 30.34 11.49 -24.49
CA GLY A 523 31.72 11.58 -24.00
C GLY A 523 31.86 11.56 -22.47
N GLU A 524 33.08 11.82 -21.97
CA GLU A 524 33.34 11.98 -20.53
C GLU A 524 32.66 13.25 -20.00
N THR A 525 31.99 13.12 -18.85
CA THR A 525 31.25 14.21 -18.23
C THR A 525 32.22 15.21 -17.58
N PRO A 526 32.14 16.51 -17.91
CA PRO A 526 33.02 17.52 -17.31
C PRO A 526 32.95 17.51 -15.79
N ARG A 527 34.09 17.72 -15.13
CA ARG A 527 34.19 17.71 -13.67
C ARG A 527 33.62 19.00 -13.07
N SER A 528 32.30 19.08 -13.00
CA SER A 528 31.55 20.16 -12.36
C SER A 528 31.31 19.93 -10.86
N ARG A 529 31.13 21.03 -10.16
CA ARG A 529 30.71 21.15 -8.77
C ARG A 529 29.55 22.13 -8.68
N VAL A 530 28.80 22.05 -7.59
CA VAL A 530 27.63 22.90 -7.30
C VAL A 530 27.88 23.70 -6.03
N LEU A 531 27.07 24.74 -5.83
CA LEU A 531 27.00 25.48 -4.57
C LEU A 531 26.05 24.76 -3.58
N ASP A 532 25.88 25.31 -2.38
CA ASP A 532 24.82 24.84 -1.47
C ASP A 532 23.45 25.35 -1.96
N GLU A 533 22.86 24.61 -2.89
CA GLU A 533 21.61 24.95 -3.57
C GLU A 533 20.38 24.21 -3.03
N GLY A 534 20.57 23.31 -2.06
CA GLY A 534 19.51 22.45 -1.55
C GLY A 534 18.83 21.65 -2.67
N GLY A 535 17.53 21.86 -2.86
CA GLY A 535 16.74 21.21 -3.93
C GLY A 535 16.58 22.04 -5.20
N SER A 536 17.23 23.21 -5.27
CA SER A 536 17.12 24.14 -6.41
C SER A 536 18.13 23.78 -7.52
N PRO A 537 17.90 24.26 -8.76
CA PRO A 537 18.83 24.06 -9.87
C PRO A 537 20.03 25.03 -9.85
N GLY A 538 20.39 25.58 -8.69
CA GLY A 538 21.40 26.62 -8.57
C GLY A 538 21.26 27.46 -7.30
N ALA A 539 22.30 28.25 -7.02
CA ALA A 539 22.32 29.22 -5.93
C ALA A 539 23.07 30.50 -6.31
N ILE A 540 22.85 31.58 -5.56
CA ILE A 540 23.61 32.82 -5.73
C ILE A 540 25.03 32.63 -5.18
N LEU A 541 26.05 32.93 -5.98
CA LEU A 541 27.44 32.89 -5.53
C LEU A 541 27.75 34.05 -4.56
N ASP A 542 27.94 33.74 -3.27
CA ASP A 542 28.25 34.70 -2.22
C ASP A 542 29.76 34.94 -2.09
N CYS A 543 30.26 35.89 -2.87
CA CYS A 543 31.69 36.22 -2.90
C CYS A 543 32.20 36.98 -1.66
N GLU A 544 31.31 37.44 -0.77
CA GLU A 544 31.68 38.16 0.45
C GLU A 544 31.57 37.27 1.70
N GLY A 545 30.74 36.23 1.65
CA GLY A 545 30.58 35.23 2.71
C GLY A 545 31.22 33.88 2.37
N ASP A 546 30.38 32.84 2.33
CA ASP A 546 30.83 31.44 2.37
C ASP A 546 31.61 31.02 1.11
N ASP A 547 31.33 31.64 -0.04
CA ASP A 547 31.99 31.34 -1.32
C ASP A 547 33.19 32.25 -1.64
N ALA A 548 33.60 33.13 -0.73
CA ALA A 548 34.68 34.10 -0.97
C ALA A 548 36.01 33.45 -1.42
N LYS A 549 36.28 32.21 -0.97
CA LYS A 549 37.45 31.44 -1.43
C LYS A 549 37.26 30.89 -2.84
N LEU A 550 36.05 30.44 -3.18
CA LEU A 550 35.72 29.92 -4.50
C LEU A 550 35.81 31.01 -5.57
N ALA A 551 35.30 32.20 -5.27
CA ALA A 551 35.32 33.37 -6.15
C ALA A 551 36.71 33.73 -6.70
N ARG A 552 37.78 33.37 -5.97
CA ARG A 552 39.18 33.65 -6.31
C ARG A 552 39.85 32.51 -7.09
N ARG A 553 39.17 31.39 -7.28
CA ARG A 553 39.74 30.23 -7.97
C ARG A 553 39.58 30.37 -9.49
N PRO A 554 40.59 29.94 -10.27
CA PRO A 554 40.44 29.86 -11.72
C PRO A 554 39.45 28.74 -12.09
N GLY A 555 38.58 29.03 -13.05
CA GLY A 555 37.50 28.16 -13.47
C GLY A 555 36.35 28.91 -14.15
N THR A 556 35.38 28.16 -14.64
CA THR A 556 34.16 28.68 -15.28
C THR A 556 32.92 28.30 -14.49
N ALA A 557 31.92 29.16 -14.49
CA ALA A 557 30.61 28.95 -13.89
C ALA A 557 29.55 29.07 -14.98
N VAL A 558 28.62 28.11 -14.99
CA VAL A 558 27.39 28.19 -15.74
C VAL A 558 26.37 28.95 -14.89
N VAL A 559 25.87 30.04 -15.44
CA VAL A 559 24.96 30.98 -14.78
C VAL A 559 23.62 31.00 -15.50
N LEU A 560 22.55 30.97 -14.72
CA LEU A 560 21.19 31.13 -15.20
C LEU A 560 20.66 32.50 -14.78
N GLU A 561 19.59 32.94 -15.44
CA GLU A 561 18.79 34.04 -14.90
C GLU A 561 18.01 33.52 -13.68
N PRO A 562 17.98 34.26 -12.55
CA PRO A 562 17.34 33.79 -11.33
C PRO A 562 15.85 33.43 -11.55
N PRO A 563 15.42 32.22 -11.16
CA PRO A 563 14.01 31.85 -11.21
C PRO A 563 13.21 32.57 -10.11
N ALA A 564 11.93 32.83 -10.37
CA ALA A 564 10.98 33.17 -9.32
C ALA A 564 10.37 31.89 -8.76
N VAL A 565 10.33 31.74 -7.43
CA VAL A 565 9.77 30.55 -6.78
C VAL A 565 8.80 30.98 -5.69
N ALA A 566 7.60 30.43 -5.72
CA ALA A 566 6.61 30.56 -4.66
C ALA A 566 6.47 29.21 -3.95
N GLY A 567 6.50 29.23 -2.62
CA GLY A 567 6.54 28.02 -1.82
C GLY A 567 5.16 27.37 -1.74
N TYR A 568 5.14 26.05 -1.57
CA TYR A 568 3.90 25.28 -1.37
C TYR A 568 3.06 25.74 -0.17
N LEU A 569 3.65 26.52 0.74
CA LEU A 569 2.95 27.10 1.89
C LEU A 569 2.08 28.30 1.53
N ASP A 570 2.36 28.93 0.38
CA ASP A 570 1.79 30.21 -0.03
C ASP A 570 0.51 30.05 -0.86
N TRP A 571 0.12 28.81 -1.18
CA TRP A 571 -1.15 28.52 -1.85
C TRP A 571 -2.36 28.89 -0.98
N GLU A 572 -3.19 29.78 -1.50
CA GLU A 572 -4.55 29.98 -1.02
C GLU A 572 -5.43 28.87 -1.58
N THR A 573 -5.82 27.92 -0.73
CA THR A 573 -6.64 26.77 -1.11
C THR A 573 -8.06 26.90 -0.58
N PRO A 574 -9.06 26.28 -1.25
CA PRO A 574 -10.37 26.05 -0.63
C PRO A 574 -10.17 25.22 0.64
N ARG A 575 -11.13 25.29 1.60
CA ARG A 575 -11.08 24.58 2.90
C ARG A 575 -10.17 23.34 2.83
N PRO A 576 -9.02 23.34 3.54
CA PRO A 576 -8.07 22.24 3.47
C PRO A 576 -8.80 20.92 3.75
N ALA A 577 -8.48 19.87 3.00
CA ALA A 577 -8.94 18.52 3.31
C ALA A 577 -8.53 18.18 4.76
N GLU A 578 -9.37 17.43 5.47
CA GLU A 578 -9.28 17.32 6.94
C GLU A 578 -7.85 17.06 7.47
N PRO A 579 -7.47 17.66 8.62
CA PRO A 579 -6.12 17.55 9.22
C PRO A 579 -5.64 16.12 9.49
N ALA A 580 -6.56 15.16 9.46
CA ALA A 580 -6.32 13.77 9.74
C ALA A 580 -5.29 13.14 8.76
N ALA A 581 -5.02 13.75 7.59
CA ALA A 581 -4.34 13.13 6.45
C ALA A 581 -2.84 12.79 6.60
N ALA A 582 -2.34 12.39 7.77
CA ALA A 582 -1.10 11.62 7.90
C ALA A 582 0.20 12.27 7.39
N GLY A 583 0.20 13.58 7.11
CA GLY A 583 1.27 14.29 6.40
C GLY A 583 0.87 14.87 5.03
N GLN A 584 -0.36 14.58 4.58
CA GLN A 584 -0.99 15.04 3.33
C GLN A 584 -2.08 16.12 3.57
N GLY A 585 -2.10 16.76 4.75
CA GLY A 585 -3.18 17.66 5.21
C GLY A 585 -3.26 19.03 4.53
N ARG A 586 -2.56 19.23 3.41
CA ARG A 586 -2.60 20.47 2.59
C ARG A 586 -3.28 20.27 1.24
N GLY A 587 -3.83 19.08 1.00
CA GLY A 587 -4.64 18.87 -0.19
C GLY A 587 -6.00 19.56 -0.09
N PHE A 588 -6.64 19.81 -1.22
CA PHE A 588 -8.03 20.28 -1.29
C PHE A 588 -8.86 19.35 -2.17
N ALA A 589 -10.18 19.37 -1.96
CA ALA A 589 -11.12 18.55 -2.71
C ALA A 589 -11.38 19.12 -4.11
N ALA A 590 -11.54 18.25 -5.10
CA ALA A 590 -12.03 18.60 -6.42
C ALA A 590 -13.57 18.48 -6.49
N PRO A 591 -14.26 19.37 -7.21
CA PRO A 591 -13.73 20.54 -7.90
C PRO A 591 -13.29 21.65 -6.92
N GLY A 592 -12.23 22.37 -7.27
CA GLY A 592 -11.68 23.43 -6.43
C GLY A 592 -10.70 24.32 -7.20
N ARG A 593 -10.40 25.49 -6.66
CA ARG A 593 -9.40 26.41 -7.22
C ARG A 593 -8.42 26.83 -6.13
N ALA A 594 -7.14 26.84 -6.44
CA ALA A 594 -6.10 27.39 -5.58
C ALA A 594 -5.37 28.53 -6.30
N THR A 595 -4.97 29.56 -5.57
CA THR A 595 -4.25 30.72 -6.09
C THR A 595 -2.94 30.91 -5.35
N ILE A 596 -1.92 31.43 -6.04
CA ILE A 596 -0.63 31.78 -5.45
C ILE A 596 -0.09 33.01 -6.16
N ASP A 597 0.53 33.91 -5.40
CA ASP A 597 1.24 35.06 -5.96
C ASP A 597 2.69 34.69 -6.23
N LEU A 598 3.14 34.89 -7.47
CA LEU A 598 4.51 34.65 -7.91
C LEU A 598 5.19 35.97 -8.22
N ASP A 599 6.24 36.31 -7.47
CA ASP A 599 6.96 37.58 -7.64
C ASP A 599 7.99 37.50 -8.77
N LEU A 600 7.67 38.11 -9.92
CA LEU A 600 8.54 38.06 -11.09
C LEU A 600 9.59 39.18 -11.04
N PRO A 601 10.89 38.86 -11.19
CA PRO A 601 11.97 39.84 -11.04
C PRO A 601 12.01 40.87 -12.19
N ALA A 602 11.50 40.53 -13.37
CA ALA A 602 11.55 41.37 -14.56
C ALA A 602 10.34 41.15 -15.49
N ALA A 603 10.21 42.03 -16.48
CA ALA A 603 9.34 41.77 -17.62
C ALA A 603 9.99 40.71 -18.53
N GLY A 604 9.20 39.78 -19.06
CA GLY A 604 9.76 38.71 -19.89
C GLY A 604 8.82 37.53 -20.11
N ARG A 605 9.40 36.45 -20.67
CA ARG A 605 8.76 35.15 -20.82
C ARG A 605 9.35 34.19 -19.80
N TYR A 606 8.49 33.45 -19.13
CA TYR A 606 8.84 32.51 -18.08
C TYR A 606 8.20 31.16 -18.36
N ALA A 607 8.98 30.09 -18.29
CA ALA A 607 8.45 28.73 -18.31
C ALA A 607 8.08 28.33 -16.89
N LEU A 608 6.81 27.96 -16.68
CA LEU A 608 6.30 27.53 -15.39
C LEU A 608 6.61 26.05 -15.17
N SER A 609 7.00 25.73 -13.93
CA SER A 609 7.23 24.38 -13.45
C SER A 609 6.49 24.19 -12.13
N LEU A 610 5.65 23.17 -12.04
CA LEU A 610 4.80 22.91 -10.88
C LEU A 610 5.10 21.53 -10.30
N GLN A 611 5.34 21.45 -8.99
CA GLN A 611 5.20 20.19 -8.26
C GLN A 611 3.72 19.98 -7.92
N TYR A 612 3.18 18.80 -8.23
CA TYR A 612 1.82 18.46 -7.84
C TYR A 612 1.60 16.95 -7.79
N HIS A 613 0.56 16.56 -7.05
CA HIS A 613 -0.09 15.26 -7.19
C HIS A 613 -1.59 15.49 -7.25
N SER A 614 -2.30 14.80 -8.13
CA SER A 614 -3.73 15.03 -8.33
C SER A 614 -4.44 13.77 -8.80
N GLN A 615 -5.63 13.54 -8.25
CA GLN A 615 -6.53 12.47 -8.69
C GLN A 615 -7.44 12.89 -9.86
N VAL A 616 -7.39 14.17 -10.24
CA VAL A 616 -8.13 14.75 -11.37
C VAL A 616 -7.20 15.59 -12.25
N PRO A 617 -7.54 15.86 -13.52
CA PRO A 617 -6.76 16.80 -14.32
C PRO A 617 -6.79 18.20 -13.70
N LEU A 618 -5.71 18.97 -13.92
CA LEU A 618 -5.59 20.35 -13.46
C LEU A 618 -5.47 21.31 -14.63
N HIS A 619 -6.04 22.50 -14.51
CA HIS A 619 -5.79 23.61 -15.42
C HIS A 619 -4.98 24.69 -14.69
N VAL A 620 -3.81 25.03 -15.24
CA VAL A 620 -3.00 26.16 -14.78
C VAL A 620 -3.43 27.38 -15.57
N GLN A 621 -3.73 28.47 -14.89
CA GLN A 621 -4.29 29.68 -15.49
C GLN A 621 -3.55 30.93 -15.01
N PHE A 622 -3.48 31.92 -15.90
CA PHE A 622 -2.93 33.24 -15.65
C PHE A 622 -3.75 34.28 -16.44
N ASP A 623 -4.10 35.40 -15.81
CA ASP A 623 -4.96 36.44 -16.40
C ASP A 623 -6.26 35.90 -17.06
N GLY A 624 -6.81 34.81 -16.51
CA GLY A 624 -8.01 34.14 -17.01
C GLY A 624 -7.79 33.21 -18.21
N GLU A 625 -6.58 33.16 -18.79
CA GLU A 625 -6.21 32.24 -19.85
C GLU A 625 -5.63 30.94 -19.28
N THR A 626 -5.93 29.80 -19.91
CA THR A 626 -5.33 28.51 -19.54
C THR A 626 -3.96 28.36 -20.18
N LEU A 627 -2.92 28.36 -19.37
CA LEU A 627 -1.53 28.17 -19.81
C LEU A 627 -1.21 26.69 -20.09
N ALA A 628 -1.70 25.79 -19.25
CA ALA A 628 -1.44 24.35 -19.37
C ALA A 628 -2.58 23.50 -18.82
N ARG A 629 -2.68 22.27 -19.34
CA ARG A 629 -3.53 21.19 -18.81
C ARG A 629 -2.62 20.09 -18.31
N LEU A 630 -2.65 19.84 -17.02
CA LEU A 630 -1.82 18.83 -16.39
C LEU A 630 -2.64 17.56 -16.20
N PRO A 631 -2.10 16.38 -16.57
CA PRO A 631 -2.79 15.12 -16.35
C PRO A 631 -2.89 14.84 -14.84
N PRO A 632 -3.90 14.07 -14.39
CA PRO A 632 -3.85 13.51 -13.05
C PRO A 632 -2.60 12.63 -12.91
N SER A 633 -1.94 12.70 -11.76
CA SER A 633 -0.74 11.92 -11.48
C SER A 633 -0.55 11.79 -9.98
N LEU A 634 -0.16 10.59 -9.55
CA LEU A 634 0.23 10.29 -8.17
C LEU A 634 1.69 9.82 -8.12
N ASP A 635 2.44 10.08 -9.19
CA ASP A 635 3.79 9.61 -9.42
C ASP A 635 4.74 10.37 -8.50
N GLY A 636 5.67 9.66 -7.87
CA GLY A 636 6.54 10.27 -6.88
C GLY A 636 5.85 10.72 -5.58
N MET A 637 4.57 10.41 -5.36
CA MET A 637 3.87 10.84 -4.14
C MET A 637 4.39 10.11 -2.90
N TYR A 638 4.75 10.89 -1.88
CA TYR A 638 5.15 10.39 -0.56
C TYR A 638 4.22 10.86 0.55
N LEU A 639 4.22 10.13 1.68
CA LEU A 639 3.37 10.43 2.82
C LEU A 639 3.64 11.81 3.45
N SER A 640 4.91 12.15 3.74
CA SER A 640 5.29 13.45 4.33
C SER A 640 5.62 14.53 3.29
N GLY A 641 5.41 14.23 2.00
CA GLY A 641 5.79 15.08 0.87
C GLY A 641 4.67 15.20 -0.15
N ALA A 642 3.41 15.02 0.22
CA ALA A 642 2.30 15.18 -0.73
C ALA A 642 2.35 16.56 -1.40
N GLY A 643 2.16 16.58 -2.71
CA GLY A 643 2.35 17.77 -3.55
C GLY A 643 3.79 18.04 -3.97
N ARG A 644 4.81 17.44 -3.34
CA ARG A 644 6.24 17.73 -3.56
C ARG A 644 7.00 16.52 -4.15
N GLY A 645 7.97 16.76 -5.03
CA GLY A 645 8.69 15.71 -5.76
C GLY A 645 9.33 16.26 -7.03
N ALA A 646 9.12 15.60 -8.17
CA ALA A 646 9.54 16.15 -9.45
C ALA A 646 8.75 17.41 -9.83
N PHE A 647 9.42 18.35 -10.49
CA PHE A 647 8.75 19.43 -11.18
C PHE A 647 8.25 18.97 -12.54
N TRP A 648 7.07 19.47 -12.92
CA TRP A 648 6.41 19.17 -14.18
C TRP A 648 6.17 20.46 -14.99
N PRO A 649 6.22 20.42 -16.33
CA PRO A 649 5.96 21.59 -17.16
C PRO A 649 4.53 22.11 -16.93
N ALA A 650 4.38 23.40 -16.63
CA ALA A 650 3.10 24.04 -16.30
C ALA A 650 2.73 25.19 -17.25
N GLY A 651 3.28 25.17 -18.47
CA GLY A 651 3.03 26.16 -19.52
C GLY A 651 4.01 27.32 -19.49
N GLU A 652 3.78 28.32 -20.34
CA GLU A 652 4.60 29.54 -20.41
C GLU A 652 3.77 30.77 -20.05
N LEU A 653 4.35 31.63 -19.23
CA LEU A 653 3.81 32.88 -18.76
C LEU A 653 4.53 34.06 -19.45
N ARG A 654 3.79 35.10 -19.82
CA ARG A 654 4.36 36.37 -20.28
C ARG A 654 3.93 37.50 -19.37
N SER A 655 4.89 38.24 -18.84
CA SER A 655 4.61 39.43 -18.01
C SER A 655 5.25 40.67 -18.60
N GLY A 656 4.48 41.75 -18.74
CA GLY A 656 4.95 43.04 -19.24
C GLY A 656 5.74 43.86 -18.21
N HIS A 657 5.72 43.48 -16.93
CA HIS A 657 6.33 44.24 -15.83
C HIS A 657 6.81 43.26 -14.74
N PRO A 658 7.75 43.67 -13.86
CA PRO A 658 8.06 42.92 -12.64
C PRO A 658 6.92 42.95 -11.61
N GLY A 659 7.07 42.19 -10.52
CA GLY A 659 6.20 42.17 -9.35
C GLY A 659 5.29 40.94 -9.25
N ALA A 660 4.53 40.86 -8.16
CA ALA A 660 3.59 39.78 -7.86
C ALA A 660 2.57 39.54 -8.99
N ARG A 661 2.41 38.27 -9.36
CA ARG A 661 1.50 37.79 -10.41
C ARG A 661 0.73 36.58 -9.89
N GLU A 662 -0.59 36.70 -9.87
CA GLU A 662 -1.46 35.61 -9.42
C GLU A 662 -1.51 34.49 -10.47
N VAL A 663 -1.20 33.27 -10.05
CA VAL A 663 -1.40 32.04 -10.84
C VAL A 663 -2.50 31.22 -10.19
N THR A 664 -3.46 30.78 -10.99
CA THR A 664 -4.58 29.95 -10.52
C THR A 664 -4.42 28.51 -11.00
N VAL A 665 -4.59 27.54 -10.10
CA VAL A 665 -4.73 26.12 -10.43
C VAL A 665 -6.15 25.67 -10.15
N ARG A 666 -6.83 25.18 -11.19
CA ARG A 666 -8.20 24.66 -11.11
C ARG A 666 -8.22 23.15 -11.22
N ALA A 667 -8.77 22.49 -10.21
CA ALA A 667 -9.08 21.07 -10.21
C ALA A 667 -10.43 20.81 -10.89
N LEU A 668 -10.46 19.93 -11.88
CA LEU A 668 -11.67 19.63 -12.63
C LEU A 668 -12.67 18.76 -11.86
N GLU A 669 -13.93 18.80 -12.30
CA GLU A 669 -15.01 18.01 -11.70
C GLU A 669 -14.78 16.50 -11.88
N PRO A 670 -15.10 15.68 -10.87
CA PRO A 670 -15.23 14.25 -11.00
C PRO A 670 -16.25 13.85 -12.08
N THR A 671 -16.14 12.63 -12.62
CA THR A 671 -17.13 12.08 -13.57
C THR A 671 -18.48 11.80 -12.88
N GLY A 672 -19.60 11.73 -13.62
CA GLY A 672 -20.93 11.54 -13.02
C GLY A 672 -21.15 10.30 -12.13
N LEU A 673 -20.44 9.18 -12.36
CA LEU A 673 -20.46 8.03 -11.44
C LEU A 673 -19.78 8.35 -10.11
N GLN A 674 -18.71 9.14 -10.13
CA GLN A 674 -18.00 9.56 -8.92
C GLN A 674 -18.90 10.45 -8.06
N ASP A 675 -19.59 11.41 -8.68
CA ASP A 675 -20.56 12.26 -7.98
C ASP A 675 -21.73 11.48 -7.39
N ALA A 676 -22.29 10.53 -8.14
CA ALA A 676 -23.43 9.72 -7.69
C ALA A 676 -23.11 8.89 -6.44
N PHE A 677 -21.87 8.42 -6.32
CA PHE A 677 -21.39 7.70 -5.14
C PHE A 677 -20.71 8.62 -4.11
N GLY A 678 -20.60 9.92 -4.38
CA GLY A 678 -19.97 10.94 -3.53
C GLY A 678 -18.47 10.80 -3.38
N VAL A 679 -17.78 10.18 -4.35
CA VAL A 679 -16.33 9.96 -4.35
C VAL A 679 -15.62 11.31 -4.28
N GLU A 680 -14.91 11.55 -3.18
CA GLU A 680 -14.09 12.76 -3.05
C GLU A 680 -12.76 12.54 -3.75
N ARG A 681 -12.37 13.49 -4.59
CA ARG A 681 -11.07 13.52 -5.26
C ARG A 681 -10.21 14.63 -4.68
N ARG A 682 -8.92 14.38 -4.53
CA ARG A 682 -8.00 15.30 -3.88
C ARG A 682 -6.87 15.75 -4.80
N VAL A 683 -6.40 16.96 -4.54
CA VAL A 683 -5.29 17.62 -5.21
C VAL A 683 -4.32 18.11 -4.15
N TRP A 684 -3.02 17.92 -4.38
CA TRP A 684 -1.94 18.42 -3.55
C TRP A 684 -0.97 19.22 -4.42
N LEU A 685 -0.75 20.48 -4.07
CA LEU A 685 0.17 21.37 -4.78
C LEU A 685 1.46 21.55 -3.97
N GLY A 686 2.58 21.51 -4.66
CA GLY A 686 3.91 21.81 -4.13
C GLY A 686 4.37 23.19 -4.57
N ASP A 687 5.68 23.35 -4.72
CA ASP A 687 6.28 24.62 -5.14
C ASP A 687 5.93 24.94 -6.60
N LEU A 688 5.77 26.23 -6.88
CA LEU A 688 5.62 26.77 -8.24
C LEU A 688 6.84 27.61 -8.57
N ALA A 689 7.49 27.30 -9.69
CA ALA A 689 8.63 28.03 -10.18
C ALA A 689 8.39 28.61 -11.58
N ALA A 690 8.91 29.82 -11.81
CA ALA A 690 8.97 30.49 -13.11
C ALA A 690 10.43 30.72 -13.49
N SER A 691 10.93 29.88 -14.40
CA SER A 691 12.28 30.02 -14.96
C SER A 691 12.23 30.96 -16.17
N PRO A 692 13.06 32.02 -16.24
CA PRO A 692 13.16 32.84 -17.43
C PRO A 692 13.50 32.00 -18.67
N VAL A 693 12.83 32.24 -19.79
CA VAL A 693 13.15 31.57 -21.08
C VAL A 693 14.36 32.24 -21.72
N ALA A 694 15.50 32.15 -21.04
CA ALA A 694 16.81 32.62 -21.46
C ALA A 694 17.79 31.44 -21.47
N GLY A 695 18.80 31.50 -22.34
CA GLY A 695 19.85 30.48 -22.37
C GLY A 695 20.78 30.61 -21.17
N ALA A 696 21.38 29.49 -20.76
CA ALA A 696 22.48 29.51 -19.81
C ALA A 696 23.70 30.25 -20.39
N GLY A 697 24.41 30.99 -19.54
CA GLY A 697 25.66 31.63 -19.90
C GLY A 697 26.84 30.96 -19.20
N GLU A 698 28.01 30.93 -19.84
CA GLU A 698 29.25 30.51 -19.19
C GLU A 698 30.14 31.73 -18.95
N VAL A 699 30.59 31.92 -17.70
CA VAL A 699 31.45 33.03 -17.31
C VAL A 699 32.59 32.56 -16.42
N PRO A 700 33.74 33.26 -16.36
CA PRO A 700 34.75 32.99 -15.33
C PRO A 700 34.13 33.12 -13.93
N ILE A 701 34.52 32.25 -12.98
CA ILE A 701 33.97 32.24 -11.61
C ILE A 701 34.06 33.62 -10.94
N ALA A 702 35.16 34.35 -11.14
CA ALA A 702 35.35 35.70 -10.61
C ALA A 702 34.31 36.73 -11.12
N ARG A 703 33.62 36.44 -12.22
CA ARG A 703 32.54 37.26 -12.80
C ARG A 703 31.14 36.71 -12.49
N ALA A 704 31.04 35.61 -11.76
CA ALA A 704 29.78 35.02 -11.34
C ALA A 704 29.29 35.54 -9.98
N CYS A 705 30.06 36.42 -9.31
CA CYS A 705 29.67 37.00 -8.02
C CYS A 705 28.29 37.67 -8.07
N GLY A 706 27.41 37.28 -7.14
CA GLY A 706 26.04 37.78 -7.07
C GLY A 706 25.12 37.26 -8.19
N ARG A 707 25.58 36.33 -9.04
CA ARG A 707 24.77 35.67 -10.07
C ARG A 707 24.30 34.30 -9.60
N TYR A 708 23.20 33.83 -10.19
CA TYR A 708 22.66 32.51 -9.94
C TYR A 708 23.47 31.47 -10.72
N VAL A 709 24.32 30.74 -10.03
CA VAL A 709 25.19 29.69 -10.56
C VAL A 709 24.45 28.37 -10.45
N ASP A 710 24.35 27.66 -11.57
CA ASP A 710 23.86 26.28 -11.66
C ASP A 710 24.99 25.34 -11.23
N HIS A 711 26.07 25.29 -12.01
CA HIS A 711 27.28 24.56 -11.66
C HIS A 711 28.54 25.26 -12.15
N PHE A 712 29.70 24.83 -11.65
CA PHE A 712 31.00 25.40 -12.01
C PHE A 712 32.08 24.33 -12.15
N THR A 713 33.09 24.61 -12.97
CA THR A 713 34.29 23.80 -13.14
C THR A 713 35.51 24.57 -12.64
N LEU A 714 36.48 23.85 -12.07
CA LEU A 714 37.72 24.45 -11.58
C LEU A 714 38.87 24.01 -12.46
N GLU A 715 39.74 24.94 -12.84
CA GLU A 715 40.98 24.58 -13.50
C GLU A 715 41.83 23.73 -12.56
N ARG A 716 42.34 22.60 -13.06
CA ARG A 716 43.34 21.82 -12.32
C ARG A 716 44.56 22.69 -12.12
N ARG A 717 45.01 22.87 -10.86
CA ARG A 717 46.39 23.29 -10.61
C ARG A 717 47.28 22.27 -11.31
N GLY A 718 48.02 22.72 -12.33
CA GLY A 718 49.08 21.90 -12.89
C GLY A 718 50.02 21.48 -11.76
N GLU A 719 50.46 20.22 -11.78
CA GLU A 719 51.64 19.80 -11.03
C GLU A 719 52.83 20.62 -11.57
N GLY A 720 53.08 21.77 -10.96
CA GLY A 720 54.07 22.73 -11.44
C GLY A 720 53.94 24.05 -10.71
N GLY A 721 54.49 24.10 -9.48
CA GLY A 721 54.59 25.31 -8.65
C GLY A 721 54.78 24.98 -7.18
#